data_AF-A0A7C5V9Y9-F1
#
_entry.id   AF-A0A7C5V9Y9-F1
#
_cell.length_a   1.000
_cell.length_b   1.000
_cell.length_c   1.000
_cell.angle_alpha   90.00
_cell.angle_beta   90.00
_cell.angle_gamma   90.00
#
_symmetry.space_group_name_H-M   'P 1'
#
loop_
_entity.id
_entity.type
_entity.pdbx_description
1 polymer ?
#
loop_
_entity_poly.entity_id
_entity_poly.type
_entity_poly.pdbx_seq_one_letter_code
_entity_poly.pdbx_strand_id
1 'polypeptide(L)'
;PDGFAPRMQMYLFTSPNPDRDGSLDNMIIVHEYGHGISNRLTGGPANANALNATQSAGMGEGWSDWFGLMLTMKSTDSQNAAYPVGTYVLNQNPVTGAGIRRFPYSFNMSINPLTIDAYGSSGSGGGTARSFEVHDTGEIWCSVLWDMTWLLINKYGFSSNLAGGLDPNNIAGNTLAMQLVMDAMKIQPANPSFRDARDAILQADLNLHASLGTPLNQDEIWQAFARRGMGASFFTPGADSLSVTPAFDLPVPDPRIIMTSVPVTGISIVPVGSITLSFNQAMNTASFSIADDVLSFTGPGSSNLKPTISGFAWLDNATLRLDFSPTSTVGTYTLVLGPDILAADNNAPMDQDADLVAGESIDDRFTLTFSFRTTLGPEGFGYQASAYPFENIDLIPGSSGVVTLIDSQDDWSTALNLGANTFNFYGVTYSGSGQMFVSSNGLITFGSLNAEYLNTDLASLPSQRAIAVLWDDLVTNRTSSASGAGNDTVLYRFESTGGDATPERLVIEWSNVFPYSSSNSSLSFQAILELNTGSRPGRIILNYPDLDAANPTYDNGASATVGIKDSGPQGARRLLLASDDGNFPWISSGRAVLFTTDISAPQISAQTYNYLTGPSLSLTFSEDVSASLSPADLLLENLTTGTTIPAANLSLVYNTATQTATLTFPGYPNGVLPNGDYRLTVIASGVTDAAGNPLDGNGDGQPGGNHTFDFFVLAADANRDRTVNIADLYPLASNWLQSGRNFAQGDYNYDGTVDRADMDILSLNWQTTLPQPPQPIQSQEAVANLQTAAAAEPTITTVQPRTETRVVDRVLPVSRPVPASGAGAATSGAEAMFCGSPIRDPAESSGLLYETAEGL
;
A
#
# COMPACT_ATOMS: atom_id res chain seq x y z
N PRO A 1 33.74 -18.06 -42.72
CA PRO A 1 33.32 -16.67 -42.46
C PRO A 1 32.09 -16.32 -43.29
N ASP A 2 31.38 -15.25 -42.94
CA ASP A 2 30.29 -14.74 -43.78
C ASP A 2 30.76 -14.33 -45.18
N GLY A 3 29.87 -14.44 -46.16
CA GLY A 3 30.22 -14.30 -47.58
C GLY A 3 30.76 -15.57 -48.25
N PHE A 4 30.93 -16.68 -47.52
CA PHE A 4 31.25 -18.01 -48.06
C PHE A 4 30.14 -19.01 -47.73
N ALA A 5 29.83 -19.89 -48.69
CA ALA A 5 28.82 -20.92 -48.52
C ALA A 5 29.25 -21.91 -47.40
N PRO A 6 28.36 -22.24 -46.44
CA PRO A 6 28.64 -23.28 -45.46
C PRO A 6 28.69 -24.65 -46.15
N ARG A 7 29.47 -25.59 -45.59
CA ARG A 7 29.57 -26.97 -46.08
C ARG A 7 29.23 -27.93 -44.96
N MET A 8 28.07 -28.58 -45.07
CA MET A 8 27.67 -29.70 -44.23
C MET A 8 27.90 -31.00 -45.01
N GLN A 9 28.51 -32.00 -44.39
CA GLN A 9 28.78 -33.29 -45.01
C GLN A 9 28.14 -34.39 -44.16
N MET A 10 27.04 -34.96 -44.65
CA MET A 10 26.35 -36.06 -43.98
C MET A 10 26.87 -37.40 -44.48
N TYR A 11 27.00 -38.38 -43.57
CA TYR A 11 27.60 -39.68 -43.86
C TYR A 11 26.67 -40.85 -43.52
N LEU A 12 26.93 -41.99 -44.18
CA LEU A 12 26.35 -43.29 -43.84
C LEU A 12 27.10 -43.88 -42.64
N PHE A 13 26.36 -44.41 -41.68
CA PHE A 13 26.88 -45.19 -40.57
C PHE A 13 26.82 -46.68 -40.95
N THR A 14 27.98 -47.31 -41.09
CA THR A 14 28.14 -48.65 -41.69
C THR A 14 28.39 -49.77 -40.67
N SER A 15 28.25 -49.47 -39.38
CA SER A 15 28.41 -50.42 -38.27
C SER A 15 27.10 -50.93 -37.63
N PRO A 16 25.90 -50.36 -37.84
CA PRO A 16 24.64 -51.10 -37.70
C PRO A 16 24.31 -51.90 -38.97
N ASN A 17 23.47 -52.93 -38.87
CA ASN A 17 22.92 -53.64 -40.04
C ASN A 17 21.38 -53.61 -40.00
N PRO A 18 20.71 -53.02 -41.00
CA PRO A 18 21.29 -52.33 -42.16
C PRO A 18 22.00 -51.02 -41.77
N ASP A 19 22.85 -50.53 -42.67
CA ASP A 19 23.47 -49.19 -42.58
C ASP A 19 22.38 -48.12 -42.33
N ARG A 20 22.76 -47.05 -41.64
CA ARG A 20 21.85 -45.94 -41.30
C ARG A 20 22.38 -44.63 -41.86
N ASP A 21 21.52 -43.88 -42.55
CA ASP A 21 21.87 -42.56 -43.09
C ASP A 21 21.74 -41.50 -42.00
N GLY A 22 22.85 -40.82 -41.65
CA GLY A 22 22.84 -39.75 -40.65
C GLY A 22 21.91 -38.60 -41.00
N SER A 23 21.57 -38.44 -42.28
CA SER A 23 20.59 -37.45 -42.76
C SER A 23 19.15 -37.73 -42.29
N LEU A 24 18.88 -38.89 -41.72
CA LEU A 24 17.57 -39.25 -41.17
C LEU A 24 17.49 -39.07 -39.65
N ASP A 25 18.58 -38.62 -39.01
CA ASP A 25 18.61 -38.26 -37.60
C ASP A 25 18.58 -36.74 -37.46
N ASN A 26 17.44 -36.20 -37.00
CA ASN A 26 17.26 -34.76 -36.84
C ASN A 26 18.27 -34.14 -35.87
N MET A 27 18.72 -34.89 -34.85
CA MET A 27 19.74 -34.38 -33.93
C MET A 27 21.06 -34.12 -34.66
N ILE A 28 21.47 -35.01 -35.57
CA ILE A 28 22.74 -34.90 -36.29
C ILE A 28 22.69 -33.73 -37.28
N ILE A 29 21.65 -33.63 -38.12
CA ILE A 29 21.53 -32.51 -39.07
C ILE A 29 21.54 -31.17 -38.34
N VAL A 30 20.78 -31.05 -37.25
CA VAL A 30 20.71 -29.80 -36.48
C VAL A 30 22.04 -29.51 -35.80
N HIS A 31 22.73 -30.53 -35.26
CA HIS A 31 24.06 -30.39 -34.67
C HIS A 31 25.05 -29.80 -35.68
N GLU A 32 25.15 -30.38 -36.88
CA GLU A 32 26.06 -29.87 -37.91
C GLU A 32 25.73 -28.42 -38.32
N TYR A 33 24.43 -28.06 -38.33
CA TYR A 33 24.01 -26.68 -38.59
C TYR A 33 24.36 -25.75 -37.43
N GLY A 34 24.29 -26.25 -36.19
CA GLY A 34 24.65 -25.56 -34.96
C GLY A 34 26.09 -25.05 -34.96
N HIS A 35 27.02 -25.80 -35.56
CA HIS A 35 28.39 -25.31 -35.79
C HIS A 35 28.42 -24.06 -36.67
N GLY A 36 27.59 -24.02 -37.69
CA GLY A 36 27.44 -22.84 -38.56
C GLY A 36 26.95 -21.62 -37.79
N ILE A 37 25.97 -21.79 -36.91
CA ILE A 37 25.43 -20.71 -36.07
C ILE A 37 26.49 -20.21 -35.10
N SER A 38 27.04 -21.10 -34.27
CA SER A 38 27.99 -20.75 -33.20
C SER A 38 29.27 -20.11 -33.73
N ASN A 39 29.84 -20.60 -34.83
CA ASN A 39 31.04 -20.02 -35.46
C ASN A 39 30.78 -18.69 -36.17
N ARG A 40 29.54 -18.35 -36.52
CA ARG A 40 29.21 -17.08 -37.19
C ARG A 40 28.83 -15.98 -36.18
N LEU A 41 28.20 -16.35 -35.08
CA LEU A 41 27.83 -15.39 -34.05
C LEU A 41 29.03 -15.03 -33.16
N THR A 42 29.80 -16.03 -32.72
CA THR A 42 30.94 -15.83 -31.82
C THR A 42 32.05 -15.05 -32.50
N GLY A 43 32.56 -13.98 -31.85
CA GLY A 43 33.63 -13.16 -32.41
C GLY A 43 33.24 -12.38 -33.68
N GLY A 44 31.95 -12.37 -34.04
CA GLY A 44 31.38 -11.66 -35.18
C GLY A 44 31.44 -12.41 -36.53
N PRO A 45 30.56 -12.07 -37.48
CA PRO A 45 30.33 -12.84 -38.71
C PRO A 45 31.55 -12.97 -39.63
N ALA A 46 32.51 -12.04 -39.54
CA ALA A 46 33.73 -12.07 -40.33
C ALA A 46 34.80 -13.05 -39.80
N ASN A 47 34.70 -13.50 -38.55
CA ASN A 47 35.72 -14.34 -37.90
C ASN A 47 35.21 -15.77 -37.66
N ALA A 48 35.61 -16.71 -38.52
CA ALA A 48 35.27 -18.13 -38.34
C ALA A 48 36.31 -18.92 -37.53
N ASN A 49 37.28 -18.25 -36.90
CA ASN A 49 38.30 -18.87 -36.03
C ASN A 49 38.03 -18.55 -34.55
N ALA A 50 36.77 -18.22 -34.22
CA ALA A 50 36.37 -17.73 -32.91
C ALA A 50 36.00 -18.84 -31.92
N LEU A 51 36.07 -20.11 -32.33
CA LEU A 51 35.83 -21.30 -31.48
C LEU A 51 36.92 -22.36 -31.67
N ASN A 52 38.18 -21.94 -31.72
CA ASN A 52 39.34 -22.82 -31.95
C ASN A 52 40.11 -23.16 -30.66
N ALA A 53 40.01 -22.34 -29.61
CA ALA A 53 40.62 -22.64 -28.32
C ALA A 53 39.96 -23.87 -27.68
N THR A 54 40.67 -24.57 -26.81
CA THR A 54 40.26 -25.91 -26.32
C THR A 54 38.85 -25.91 -25.70
N GLN A 55 38.56 -25.01 -24.77
CA GLN A 55 37.23 -24.91 -24.15
C GLN A 55 36.19 -24.39 -25.15
N SER A 56 36.56 -23.45 -26.01
CA SER A 56 35.66 -22.84 -26.99
C SER A 56 35.18 -23.84 -28.05
N ALA A 57 36.09 -24.67 -28.57
CA ALA A 57 35.76 -25.73 -29.51
C ALA A 57 34.80 -26.75 -28.87
N GLY A 58 35.07 -27.12 -27.62
CA GLY A 58 34.17 -27.98 -26.86
C GLY A 58 32.79 -27.37 -26.63
N MET A 59 32.70 -26.09 -26.27
CA MET A 59 31.40 -25.41 -26.20
C MET A 59 30.70 -25.36 -27.58
N GLY A 60 31.47 -25.27 -28.68
CA GLY A 60 30.99 -25.45 -30.05
C GLY A 60 30.18 -26.73 -30.25
N GLU A 61 30.73 -27.88 -29.83
CA GLU A 61 30.03 -29.18 -29.80
C GLU A 61 28.78 -29.14 -28.91
N GLY A 62 28.89 -28.51 -27.73
CA GLY A 62 27.80 -28.43 -26.76
C GLY A 62 26.61 -27.59 -27.23
N TRP A 63 26.86 -26.43 -27.85
CA TRP A 63 25.79 -25.63 -28.44
C TRP A 63 25.10 -26.36 -29.59
N SER A 64 25.86 -27.09 -30.42
CA SER A 64 25.31 -27.90 -31.51
C SER A 64 24.37 -28.99 -31.01
N ASP A 65 24.77 -29.73 -29.96
CA ASP A 65 23.88 -30.70 -29.30
C ASP A 65 22.65 -30.03 -28.70
N TRP A 66 22.81 -28.89 -28.03
CA TRP A 66 21.72 -28.17 -27.40
C TRP A 66 20.70 -27.64 -28.43
N PHE A 67 21.13 -27.13 -29.58
CA PHE A 67 20.21 -26.77 -30.66
C PHE A 67 19.41 -27.98 -31.14
N GLY A 68 20.06 -29.15 -31.26
CA GLY A 68 19.38 -30.41 -31.56
C GLY A 68 18.26 -30.70 -30.57
N LEU A 69 18.58 -30.64 -29.27
CA LEU A 69 17.60 -30.87 -28.21
C LEU A 69 16.45 -29.85 -28.27
N MET A 70 16.76 -28.56 -28.41
CA MET A 70 15.75 -27.50 -28.47
C MET A 70 14.78 -27.65 -29.65
N LEU A 71 15.31 -27.99 -30.83
CA LEU A 71 14.51 -28.14 -32.05
C LEU A 71 13.73 -29.47 -32.12
N THR A 72 14.06 -30.43 -31.27
CA THR A 72 13.35 -31.71 -31.16
C THR A 72 12.51 -31.87 -29.89
N MET A 73 12.60 -30.91 -28.97
CA MET A 73 11.82 -30.85 -27.72
C MET A 73 10.32 -30.74 -28.02
N LYS A 74 9.52 -31.47 -27.25
CA LYS A 74 8.07 -31.52 -27.30
C LYS A 74 7.46 -31.07 -25.97
N SER A 75 6.22 -30.58 -25.99
CA SER A 75 5.50 -30.19 -24.77
C SER A 75 5.23 -31.37 -23.81
N THR A 76 5.37 -32.61 -24.28
CA THR A 76 5.22 -33.83 -23.48
C THR A 76 6.54 -34.33 -22.88
N ASP A 77 7.66 -33.67 -23.18
CA ASP A 77 8.95 -34.00 -22.61
C ASP A 77 9.01 -33.69 -21.11
N SER A 78 9.92 -34.33 -20.41
CA SER A 78 10.06 -34.22 -18.96
C SER A 78 11.50 -33.91 -18.59
N GLN A 79 11.71 -32.93 -17.71
CA GLN A 79 13.05 -32.50 -17.28
C GLN A 79 13.95 -33.65 -16.82
N ASN A 80 13.36 -34.67 -16.17
CA ASN A 80 14.09 -35.78 -15.55
C ASN A 80 14.21 -37.02 -16.43
N ALA A 81 13.73 -36.97 -17.68
CA ALA A 81 13.89 -38.07 -18.64
C ALA A 81 15.32 -38.08 -19.24
N ALA A 82 15.69 -39.19 -19.88
CA ALA A 82 16.97 -39.36 -20.57
C ALA A 82 16.83 -39.03 -22.06
N TYR A 83 17.67 -38.12 -22.57
CA TYR A 83 17.71 -37.69 -23.97
C TYR A 83 19.05 -38.07 -24.62
N PRO A 84 19.20 -39.31 -25.13
CA PRO A 84 20.42 -39.76 -25.79
C PRO A 84 20.53 -39.22 -27.23
N VAL A 85 21.76 -38.99 -27.69
CA VAL A 85 22.07 -38.50 -29.05
C VAL A 85 22.47 -39.66 -29.96
N GLY A 86 22.00 -39.68 -31.20
CA GLY A 86 22.46 -40.63 -32.23
C GLY A 86 21.96 -42.08 -32.06
N THR A 87 20.89 -42.32 -31.31
CA THR A 87 20.35 -43.69 -31.11
C THR A 87 19.87 -44.32 -32.42
N TYR A 88 19.37 -43.52 -33.37
CA TYR A 88 18.96 -43.99 -34.69
C TYR A 88 20.14 -44.53 -35.49
N VAL A 89 21.23 -43.75 -35.60
CA VAL A 89 22.41 -44.14 -36.40
C VAL A 89 23.18 -45.31 -35.78
N LEU A 90 23.02 -45.54 -34.47
CA LEU A 90 23.55 -46.73 -33.78
C LEU A 90 22.58 -47.92 -33.77
N ASN A 91 21.40 -47.80 -34.40
CA ASN A 91 20.34 -48.82 -34.43
C ASN A 91 19.93 -49.32 -33.03
N GLN A 92 19.84 -48.42 -32.06
CA GLN A 92 19.40 -48.70 -30.69
C GLN A 92 17.87 -48.57 -30.61
N ASN A 93 17.13 -49.66 -30.86
CA ASN A 93 15.65 -49.70 -30.83
C ASN A 93 15.15 -50.67 -29.72
N PRO A 94 14.33 -50.23 -28.74
CA PRO A 94 13.78 -48.87 -28.56
C PRO A 94 14.88 -47.82 -28.36
N VAL A 95 14.59 -46.56 -28.71
CA VAL A 95 15.52 -45.40 -28.69
C VAL A 95 15.96 -44.96 -27.29
N THR A 96 16.04 -45.91 -26.36
CA THR A 96 16.46 -45.75 -24.96
C THR A 96 17.91 -46.22 -24.75
N GLY A 97 18.66 -46.47 -25.81
CA GLY A 97 20.09 -46.81 -25.72
C GLY A 97 20.94 -45.61 -25.28
N ALA A 98 22.23 -45.86 -25.03
CA ALA A 98 23.14 -44.84 -24.49
C ALA A 98 23.43 -43.69 -25.48
N GLY A 99 23.26 -43.91 -26.78
CA GLY A 99 23.68 -42.95 -27.80
C GLY A 99 25.20 -42.88 -27.98
N ILE A 100 25.67 -41.77 -28.57
CA ILE A 100 27.10 -41.51 -28.86
C ILE A 100 27.82 -40.68 -27.79
N ARG A 101 27.08 -40.07 -26.86
CA ARG A 101 27.62 -39.28 -25.74
C ARG A 101 27.85 -40.15 -24.52
N ARG A 102 28.71 -39.74 -23.58
CA ARG A 102 29.02 -40.53 -22.37
C ARG A 102 27.81 -40.70 -21.45
N PHE A 103 26.91 -39.72 -21.42
CA PHE A 103 25.63 -39.78 -20.71
C PHE A 103 24.50 -39.17 -21.55
N PRO A 104 23.25 -39.68 -21.45
CA PRO A 104 22.08 -38.98 -22.01
C PRO A 104 21.90 -37.61 -21.35
N TYR A 105 21.44 -36.60 -22.08
CA TYR A 105 21.10 -35.32 -21.47
C TYR A 105 19.88 -35.46 -20.54
N SER A 106 19.96 -34.87 -19.34
CA SER A 106 18.91 -34.93 -18.32
C SER A 106 19.16 -33.92 -17.21
N PHE A 107 18.08 -33.34 -16.65
CA PHE A 107 18.15 -32.55 -15.42
C PHE A 107 18.46 -33.41 -14.19
N ASN A 108 18.14 -34.71 -14.28
CA ASN A 108 18.38 -35.68 -13.22
C ASN A 108 19.87 -36.04 -13.16
N MET A 109 20.56 -35.60 -12.12
CA MET A 109 21.99 -35.86 -11.90
C MET A 109 22.32 -37.35 -11.74
N SER A 110 21.34 -38.22 -11.47
CA SER A 110 21.55 -39.66 -11.45
C SER A 110 21.65 -40.26 -12.86
N ILE A 111 21.05 -39.61 -13.87
CA ILE A 111 21.11 -40.01 -15.28
C ILE A 111 22.30 -39.33 -15.95
N ASN A 112 22.47 -38.03 -15.70
CA ASN A 112 23.59 -37.24 -16.20
C ASN A 112 24.33 -36.58 -15.04
N PRO A 113 25.36 -37.24 -14.48
CA PRO A 113 26.15 -36.70 -13.38
C PRO A 113 27.23 -35.70 -13.81
N LEU A 114 27.31 -35.33 -15.10
CA LEU A 114 28.38 -34.46 -15.59
C LEU A 114 28.34 -33.08 -14.93
N THR A 115 29.52 -32.64 -14.50
CA THR A 115 29.83 -31.29 -14.05
C THR A 115 31.15 -30.88 -14.69
N ILE A 116 31.58 -29.62 -14.53
CA ILE A 116 32.86 -29.14 -15.04
C ILE A 116 34.07 -29.88 -14.46
N ASP A 117 33.89 -30.63 -13.38
CA ASP A 117 34.90 -31.56 -12.85
C ASP A 117 35.26 -32.70 -13.80
N ALA A 118 34.42 -33.00 -14.81
CA ALA A 118 34.73 -33.97 -15.85
C ALA A 118 35.65 -33.41 -16.94
N TYR A 119 36.01 -32.12 -16.89
CA TYR A 119 36.95 -31.50 -17.80
C TYR A 119 38.39 -31.59 -17.29
N GLY A 120 39.33 -31.90 -18.19
CA GLY A 120 40.77 -31.78 -17.94
C GLY A 120 41.60 -32.96 -18.45
N SER A 121 42.92 -32.90 -18.23
CA SER A 121 43.88 -33.83 -18.84
C SER A 121 44.07 -35.16 -18.12
N SER A 122 43.62 -35.28 -16.87
CA SER A 122 43.82 -36.49 -16.05
C SER A 122 42.91 -36.50 -14.83
N GLY A 123 42.57 -37.70 -14.35
CA GLY A 123 41.73 -37.93 -13.18
C GLY A 123 40.30 -38.32 -13.54
N SER A 124 39.39 -38.24 -12.58
CA SER A 124 37.96 -38.49 -12.78
C SER A 124 37.12 -37.41 -12.09
N GLY A 125 35.93 -37.17 -12.61
CA GLY A 125 34.98 -36.18 -12.14
C GLY A 125 33.63 -36.37 -12.83
N GLY A 126 32.53 -35.97 -12.19
CA GLY A 126 31.19 -36.13 -12.76
C GLY A 126 30.84 -37.59 -13.15
N GLY A 127 31.39 -38.58 -12.44
CA GLY A 127 31.16 -40.01 -12.70
C GLY A 127 31.93 -40.59 -13.90
N THR A 128 32.85 -39.85 -14.52
CA THR A 128 33.63 -40.32 -15.68
C THR A 128 35.11 -39.91 -15.61
N ALA A 129 35.93 -40.44 -16.52
CA ALA A 129 37.30 -39.99 -16.69
C ALA A 129 37.30 -38.54 -17.21
N ARG A 130 38.20 -37.71 -16.67
CA ARG A 130 38.38 -36.34 -17.15
C ARG A 130 38.86 -36.35 -18.60
N SER A 131 38.29 -35.48 -19.41
CA SER A 131 38.65 -35.32 -20.82
C SER A 131 38.58 -33.85 -21.23
N PHE A 132 39.40 -33.48 -22.19
CA PHE A 132 39.36 -32.17 -22.86
C PHE A 132 39.08 -32.34 -24.37
N GLU A 133 38.80 -33.57 -24.80
CA GLU A 133 38.31 -33.85 -26.15
C GLU A 133 37.03 -33.03 -26.38
N VAL A 134 36.85 -32.49 -27.59
CA VAL A 134 35.85 -31.45 -27.84
C VAL A 134 34.42 -31.95 -27.64
N HIS A 135 34.11 -33.18 -28.02
CA HIS A 135 32.78 -33.76 -27.82
C HIS A 135 32.52 -34.03 -26.34
N ASP A 136 33.49 -34.63 -25.64
CA ASP A 136 33.43 -34.83 -24.19
C ASP A 136 33.26 -33.50 -23.43
N THR A 137 33.92 -32.44 -23.91
CA THR A 137 33.81 -31.09 -23.34
C THR A 137 32.44 -30.49 -23.64
N GLY A 138 31.92 -30.71 -24.84
CA GLY A 138 30.60 -30.24 -25.28
C GLY A 138 29.45 -30.84 -24.51
N GLU A 139 29.54 -32.10 -24.08
CA GLU A 139 28.53 -32.73 -23.23
C GLU A 139 28.31 -31.98 -21.90
N ILE A 140 29.39 -31.43 -21.32
CA ILE A 140 29.30 -30.65 -20.07
C ILE A 140 28.53 -29.34 -20.35
N TRP A 141 28.88 -28.66 -21.45
CA TRP A 141 28.25 -27.40 -21.84
C TRP A 141 26.78 -27.56 -22.23
N CYS A 142 26.45 -28.58 -23.01
CA CYS A 142 25.06 -28.88 -23.36
C CYS A 142 24.23 -29.22 -22.11
N SER A 143 24.82 -29.95 -21.14
CA SER A 143 24.13 -30.31 -19.90
C SER A 143 23.75 -29.09 -19.06
N VAL A 144 24.60 -28.06 -18.98
CA VAL A 144 24.25 -26.82 -18.24
C VAL A 144 23.20 -25.99 -18.95
N LEU A 145 23.27 -25.87 -20.28
CA LEU A 145 22.24 -25.18 -21.05
C LEU A 145 20.89 -25.93 -21.03
N TRP A 146 20.92 -27.25 -20.96
CA TRP A 146 19.71 -28.06 -20.77
C TRP A 146 19.06 -27.81 -19.41
N ASP A 147 19.86 -27.74 -18.35
CA ASP A 147 19.36 -27.40 -17.01
C ASP A 147 18.75 -25.99 -16.97
N MET A 148 19.42 -25.00 -17.57
CA MET A 148 18.92 -23.63 -17.70
C MET A 148 17.59 -23.58 -18.46
N THR A 149 17.48 -24.27 -19.61
CA THR A 149 16.24 -24.34 -20.38
C THR A 149 15.08 -24.84 -19.51
N TRP A 150 15.28 -25.91 -18.71
CA TRP A 150 14.21 -26.43 -17.86
C TRP A 150 13.84 -25.52 -16.69
N LEU A 151 14.81 -24.84 -16.08
CA LEU A 151 14.52 -23.84 -15.04
C LEU A 151 13.65 -22.70 -15.59
N LEU A 152 13.96 -22.21 -16.79
CA LEU A 152 13.15 -21.19 -17.46
C LEU A 152 11.77 -21.73 -17.89
N ILE A 153 11.67 -22.97 -18.36
CA ILE A 153 10.38 -23.62 -18.67
C ILE A 153 9.54 -23.77 -17.39
N ASN A 154 10.16 -24.11 -16.26
CA ASN A 154 9.44 -24.22 -14.99
C ASN A 154 8.89 -22.86 -14.53
N LYS A 155 9.61 -21.77 -14.81
CA LYS A 155 9.19 -20.40 -14.49
C LYS A 155 8.11 -19.85 -15.40
N TYR A 156 8.23 -20.07 -16.72
CA TYR A 156 7.39 -19.40 -17.74
C TYR A 156 6.51 -20.33 -18.57
N GLY A 157 6.60 -21.65 -18.36
CA GLY A 157 5.95 -22.64 -19.21
C GLY A 157 6.66 -22.88 -20.56
N PHE A 158 6.04 -23.69 -21.40
CA PHE A 158 6.58 -24.13 -22.69
C PHE A 158 5.74 -23.62 -23.86
N SER A 159 6.40 -23.12 -24.92
CA SER A 159 5.78 -22.78 -26.20
C SER A 159 6.06 -23.86 -27.26
N SER A 160 5.00 -24.34 -27.92
CA SER A 160 5.14 -25.25 -29.07
C SER A 160 5.59 -24.54 -30.35
N ASN A 161 5.59 -23.21 -30.38
CA ASN A 161 6.00 -22.42 -31.54
C ASN A 161 7.38 -21.80 -31.32
N LEU A 162 8.42 -22.62 -31.33
CA LEU A 162 9.81 -22.16 -31.19
C LEU A 162 10.23 -21.20 -32.33
N ALA A 163 9.69 -21.40 -33.54
CA ALA A 163 9.98 -20.56 -34.70
C ALA A 163 9.43 -19.12 -34.58
N GLY A 164 8.48 -18.88 -33.67
CA GLY A 164 7.96 -17.56 -33.39
C GLY A 164 8.92 -16.65 -32.60
N GLY A 165 9.95 -17.21 -31.96
CA GLY A 165 10.88 -16.48 -31.11
C GLY A 165 10.28 -16.09 -29.75
N LEU A 166 10.97 -15.20 -29.04
CA LEU A 166 10.53 -14.63 -27.77
C LEU A 166 9.42 -13.59 -28.01
N ASP A 167 8.28 -13.75 -27.35
CA ASP A 167 7.25 -12.71 -27.22
C ASP A 167 7.39 -12.05 -25.83
N PRO A 168 7.80 -10.77 -25.73
CA PRO A 168 8.02 -10.12 -24.44
C PRO A 168 6.71 -9.93 -23.65
N ASN A 169 5.54 -10.01 -24.28
CA ASN A 169 4.25 -9.90 -23.60
C ASN A 169 3.69 -11.26 -23.13
N ASN A 170 4.29 -12.38 -23.58
CA ASN A 170 3.87 -13.73 -23.24
C ASN A 170 5.08 -14.68 -23.31
N ILE A 171 5.98 -14.52 -22.33
CA ILE A 171 7.25 -15.23 -22.27
C ILE A 171 6.99 -16.72 -22.07
N ALA A 172 7.70 -17.55 -22.83
CA ALA A 172 7.81 -18.98 -22.60
C ALA A 172 9.28 -19.35 -22.41
N GLY A 173 9.55 -20.31 -21.52
CA GLY A 173 10.92 -20.58 -21.07
C GLY A 173 11.84 -21.11 -22.17
N ASN A 174 11.34 -21.95 -23.07
CA ASN A 174 12.12 -22.49 -24.17
C ASN A 174 12.43 -21.45 -25.27
N THR A 175 11.54 -20.49 -25.53
CA THR A 175 11.83 -19.40 -26.48
C THR A 175 12.76 -18.36 -25.86
N LEU A 176 12.63 -18.09 -24.55
CA LEU A 176 13.57 -17.24 -23.80
C LEU A 176 14.98 -17.86 -23.76
N ALA A 177 15.10 -19.16 -23.44
CA ALA A 177 16.39 -19.85 -23.44
C ALA A 177 17.07 -19.79 -24.83
N MET A 178 16.30 -19.99 -25.91
CA MET A 178 16.78 -19.81 -27.29
C MET A 178 17.31 -18.39 -27.53
N GLN A 179 16.57 -17.36 -27.10
CA GLN A 179 16.96 -15.97 -27.27
C GLN A 179 18.25 -15.66 -26.49
N LEU A 180 18.32 -16.03 -25.21
CA LEU A 180 19.47 -15.79 -24.35
C LEU A 180 20.76 -16.41 -24.89
N VAL A 181 20.72 -17.69 -25.29
CA VAL A 181 21.89 -18.38 -25.84
C VAL A 181 22.33 -17.75 -27.17
N MET A 182 21.39 -17.39 -28.04
CA MET A 182 21.69 -16.76 -29.32
C MET A 182 22.28 -15.35 -29.17
N ASP A 183 21.82 -14.58 -28.18
CA ASP A 183 22.35 -13.25 -27.89
C ASP A 183 23.70 -13.32 -27.18
N ALA A 184 23.89 -14.26 -26.24
CA ALA A 184 25.16 -14.49 -25.59
C ALA A 184 26.29 -14.79 -26.59
N MET A 185 26.02 -15.60 -27.62
CA MET A 185 27.01 -15.87 -28.68
C MET A 185 27.43 -14.60 -29.44
N LYS A 186 26.56 -13.59 -29.54
CA LYS A 186 26.89 -12.30 -30.19
C LYS A 186 27.69 -11.38 -29.28
N ILE A 187 27.58 -11.57 -27.95
CA ILE A 187 28.20 -10.73 -26.93
C ILE A 187 29.57 -11.26 -26.52
N GLN A 188 29.72 -12.59 -26.41
CA GLN A 188 30.94 -13.23 -25.92
C GLN A 188 32.17 -12.94 -26.81
N PRO A 189 33.39 -12.90 -26.23
CA PRO A 189 34.61 -12.66 -27.00
C PRO A 189 34.91 -13.82 -27.98
N ALA A 190 35.82 -13.59 -28.92
CA ALA A 190 36.38 -14.67 -29.73
C ALA A 190 37.22 -15.61 -28.85
N ASN A 191 37.06 -16.92 -29.05
CA ASN A 191 37.65 -17.97 -28.22
C ASN A 191 37.30 -17.81 -26.72
N PRO A 192 36.00 -17.81 -26.36
CA PRO A 192 35.57 -17.65 -24.98
C PRO A 192 35.94 -18.89 -24.15
N SER A 193 36.29 -18.68 -22.89
CA SER A 193 36.32 -19.73 -21.88
C SER A 193 34.89 -20.07 -21.41
N PHE A 194 34.71 -21.15 -20.65
CA PHE A 194 33.43 -21.46 -20.01
C PHE A 194 32.87 -20.30 -19.17
N ARG A 195 33.76 -19.57 -18.49
CA ARG A 195 33.38 -18.41 -17.67
C ARG A 195 32.87 -17.27 -18.55
N ASP A 196 33.59 -16.95 -19.63
CA ASP A 196 33.19 -15.87 -20.54
C ASP A 196 31.83 -16.14 -21.19
N ALA A 197 31.57 -17.40 -21.59
CA ALA A 197 30.31 -17.79 -22.21
C ALA A 197 29.13 -17.78 -21.21
N ARG A 198 29.34 -18.21 -19.96
CA ARG A 198 28.34 -18.07 -18.89
C ARG A 198 28.00 -16.60 -18.64
N ASP A 199 29.02 -15.78 -18.44
CA ASP A 199 28.85 -14.36 -18.12
C ASP A 199 28.17 -13.62 -19.28
N ALA A 200 28.41 -14.05 -20.53
CA ALA A 200 27.68 -13.53 -21.69
C ALA A 200 26.17 -13.88 -21.71
N ILE A 201 25.78 -15.03 -21.15
CA ILE A 201 24.36 -15.41 -21.01
C ILE A 201 23.68 -14.56 -19.93
N LEU A 202 24.34 -14.37 -18.78
CA LEU A 202 23.86 -13.47 -17.73
C LEU A 202 23.71 -12.04 -18.26
N GLN A 203 24.68 -11.55 -19.04
CA GLN A 203 24.61 -10.23 -19.66
C GLN A 203 23.52 -10.13 -20.74
N ALA A 204 23.24 -11.21 -21.48
CA ALA A 204 22.16 -11.23 -22.46
C ALA A 204 20.80 -11.03 -21.79
N ASP A 205 20.59 -11.60 -20.60
CA ASP A 205 19.37 -11.44 -19.80
C ASP A 205 19.20 -9.98 -19.33
N LEU A 206 20.25 -9.37 -18.79
CA LEU A 206 20.26 -7.94 -18.43
C LEU A 206 19.92 -7.04 -19.63
N ASN A 207 20.50 -7.34 -20.80
CA ASN A 207 20.24 -6.57 -22.02
C ASN A 207 18.78 -6.72 -22.51
N LEU A 208 18.17 -7.90 -22.38
CA LEU A 208 16.76 -8.10 -22.71
C LEU A 208 15.84 -7.37 -21.73
N HIS A 209 16.15 -7.41 -20.42
CA HIS A 209 15.44 -6.64 -19.41
C HIS A 209 15.45 -5.14 -19.76
N ALA A 210 16.64 -4.57 -19.96
CA ALA A 210 16.80 -3.15 -20.25
C ALA A 210 16.13 -2.72 -21.57
N SER A 211 16.12 -3.58 -22.59
CA SER A 211 15.60 -3.22 -23.92
C SER A 211 14.12 -3.52 -24.12
N LEU A 212 13.58 -4.53 -23.46
CA LEU A 212 12.21 -5.03 -23.69
C LEU A 212 11.34 -5.06 -22.41
N GLY A 213 11.89 -4.75 -21.24
CA GLY A 213 11.18 -4.81 -19.96
C GLY A 213 10.82 -6.22 -19.51
N THR A 214 11.53 -7.24 -19.99
CA THR A 214 11.32 -8.64 -19.57
C THR A 214 11.76 -8.83 -18.12
N PRO A 215 11.10 -9.64 -17.28
CA PRO A 215 11.59 -9.93 -15.94
C PRO A 215 12.98 -10.59 -15.98
N LEU A 216 13.81 -10.30 -14.97
CA LEU A 216 15.16 -10.86 -14.82
C LEU A 216 15.14 -12.34 -14.45
N ASN A 217 16.17 -13.05 -14.90
CA ASN A 217 16.31 -14.52 -14.81
C ASN A 217 17.67 -14.96 -14.26
N GLN A 218 18.38 -14.04 -13.60
CA GLN A 218 19.70 -14.28 -13.03
C GLN A 218 19.71 -15.50 -12.10
N ASP A 219 18.67 -15.66 -11.27
CA ASP A 219 18.53 -16.80 -10.35
C ASP A 219 18.50 -18.15 -11.09
N GLU A 220 17.67 -18.30 -12.11
CA GLU A 220 17.58 -19.54 -12.89
C GLU A 220 18.87 -19.85 -13.64
N ILE A 221 19.51 -18.82 -14.20
CA ILE A 221 20.77 -18.97 -14.92
C ILE A 221 21.88 -19.39 -13.94
N TRP A 222 22.06 -18.67 -12.83
CA TRP A 222 23.05 -19.01 -11.81
C TRP A 222 22.84 -20.40 -11.21
N GLN A 223 21.58 -20.79 -10.95
CA GLN A 223 21.26 -22.14 -10.47
C GLN A 223 21.70 -23.23 -11.44
N ALA A 224 21.46 -23.08 -12.74
CA ALA A 224 21.91 -24.05 -13.75
C ALA A 224 23.44 -24.17 -13.76
N PHE A 225 24.14 -23.04 -13.82
CA PHE A 225 25.60 -23.01 -13.89
C PHE A 225 26.26 -23.52 -12.60
N ALA A 226 25.82 -23.05 -11.43
CA ALA A 226 26.31 -23.52 -10.14
C ALA A 226 26.08 -25.03 -9.97
N ARG A 227 24.91 -25.55 -10.36
CA ARG A 227 24.60 -26.99 -10.31
C ARG A 227 25.60 -27.85 -11.09
N ARG A 228 26.13 -27.34 -12.20
CA ARG A 228 27.11 -28.03 -13.05
C ARG A 228 28.57 -27.64 -12.74
N GLY A 229 28.81 -26.97 -11.62
CA GLY A 229 30.15 -26.63 -11.13
C GLY A 229 30.74 -25.35 -11.72
N MET A 230 29.93 -24.53 -12.39
CA MET A 230 30.30 -23.23 -12.96
C MET A 230 29.67 -22.06 -12.17
N GLY A 231 29.61 -22.18 -10.84
CA GLY A 231 29.04 -21.20 -9.90
C GLY A 231 29.84 -19.91 -9.74
N ALA A 232 29.43 -19.04 -8.83
CA ALA A 232 29.93 -17.66 -8.73
C ALA A 232 31.46 -17.58 -8.62
N SER A 233 32.08 -18.47 -7.81
CA SER A 233 33.54 -18.51 -7.64
C SER A 233 34.30 -19.39 -8.64
N PHE A 234 33.64 -19.89 -9.69
CA PHE A 234 34.27 -20.72 -10.72
C PHE A 234 35.43 -19.99 -11.39
N PHE A 235 36.55 -20.70 -11.56
CA PHE A 235 37.77 -20.14 -12.13
C PHE A 235 38.39 -21.02 -13.21
N THR A 236 38.80 -20.38 -14.31
CA THR A 236 39.66 -20.94 -15.35
C THR A 236 40.71 -19.90 -15.74
N PRO A 237 42.00 -20.26 -15.90
CA PRO A 237 43.04 -19.34 -16.36
C PRO A 237 42.80 -18.76 -17.77
N GLY A 238 41.99 -19.41 -18.60
CA GLY A 238 41.68 -18.98 -19.97
C GLY A 238 41.13 -20.11 -20.83
N ALA A 239 40.75 -19.78 -22.07
CA ALA A 239 40.04 -20.70 -22.99
C ALA A 239 40.87 -21.92 -23.45
N ASP A 240 42.20 -21.85 -23.42
CA ASP A 240 43.09 -23.00 -23.72
C ASP A 240 43.52 -23.79 -22.49
N SER A 241 43.10 -23.37 -21.29
CA SER A 241 43.47 -24.07 -20.06
C SER A 241 42.79 -25.42 -19.97
N LEU A 242 43.57 -26.47 -19.69
CA LEU A 242 43.07 -27.81 -19.34
C LEU A 242 42.74 -27.95 -17.85
N SER A 243 42.91 -26.87 -17.08
CA SER A 243 42.67 -26.83 -15.64
C SER A 243 41.60 -25.82 -15.30
N VAL A 244 40.67 -26.24 -14.46
CA VAL A 244 39.53 -25.47 -13.96
C VAL A 244 39.41 -25.70 -12.46
N THR A 245 38.86 -24.72 -11.75
CA THR A 245 38.44 -24.84 -10.35
C THR A 245 36.92 -24.78 -10.32
N PRO A 246 36.23 -25.94 -10.16
CA PRO A 246 34.77 -25.97 -10.05
C PRO A 246 34.28 -25.17 -8.84
N ALA A 247 33.09 -24.59 -8.99
CA ALA A 247 32.39 -23.91 -7.91
C ALA A 247 30.89 -24.17 -8.02
N PHE A 248 30.22 -24.35 -6.88
CA PHE A 248 28.79 -24.70 -6.80
C PHE A 248 27.97 -23.67 -6.02
N ASP A 249 28.59 -22.54 -5.69
CA ASP A 249 28.00 -21.40 -5.01
C ASP A 249 27.16 -20.55 -5.97
N LEU A 250 26.08 -19.99 -5.43
CA LEU A 250 25.34 -18.89 -6.06
C LEU A 250 26.00 -17.56 -5.65
N PRO A 251 25.78 -16.46 -6.39
CA PRO A 251 26.16 -15.13 -5.93
C PRO A 251 25.56 -14.85 -4.55
N VAL A 252 26.29 -14.14 -3.69
CA VAL A 252 25.69 -13.57 -2.48
C VAL A 252 24.79 -12.42 -2.96
N PRO A 253 23.48 -12.43 -2.69
CA PRO A 253 22.60 -11.35 -3.14
C PRO A 253 22.97 -10.06 -2.42
N ASP A 254 23.02 -8.96 -3.16
CA ASP A 254 23.23 -7.63 -2.62
C ASP A 254 22.03 -7.21 -1.73
N PRO A 255 22.22 -6.23 -0.82
CA PRO A 255 21.22 -5.94 0.20
C PRO A 255 19.95 -5.33 -0.40
N ARG A 256 18.78 -5.70 0.11
CA ARG A 256 17.51 -5.08 -0.28
C ARG A 256 16.49 -5.12 0.84
N ILE A 257 15.55 -4.20 0.82
CA ILE A 257 14.43 -4.19 1.75
C ILE A 257 13.39 -5.21 1.29
N ILE A 258 13.00 -6.11 2.19
CA ILE A 258 12.08 -7.23 1.93
C ILE A 258 10.77 -7.13 2.70
N MET A 259 10.70 -6.33 3.77
CA MET A 259 9.50 -6.22 4.61
C MET A 259 9.43 -4.88 5.33
N THR A 260 8.21 -4.40 5.59
CA THR A 260 7.95 -3.17 6.34
C THR A 260 6.86 -3.38 7.40
N SER A 261 6.91 -2.62 8.52
CA SER A 261 5.90 -2.71 9.60
C SER A 261 4.52 -2.18 9.24
N VAL A 262 4.44 -1.36 8.19
CA VAL A 262 3.18 -0.95 7.56
C VAL A 262 3.12 -1.64 6.21
N PRO A 263 1.99 -2.24 5.79
CA PRO A 263 1.92 -2.92 4.51
C PRO A 263 2.24 -1.93 3.39
N VAL A 264 3.09 -2.33 2.44
CA VAL A 264 3.35 -1.53 1.23
C VAL A 264 2.03 -1.39 0.48
N THR A 265 1.57 -0.16 0.28
CA THR A 265 0.23 0.23 -0.24
C THR A 265 -0.95 -0.02 0.70
N GLY A 266 -0.70 -0.28 1.99
CA GLY A 266 -1.72 -0.56 3.00
C GLY A 266 -2.44 0.67 3.54
N ILE A 267 -3.58 0.42 4.20
CA ILE A 267 -4.30 1.40 5.02
C ILE A 267 -3.90 1.18 6.48
N SER A 268 -3.42 2.23 7.15
CA SER A 268 -3.36 2.29 8.61
C SER A 268 -4.61 3.00 9.12
N ILE A 269 -5.26 2.40 10.11
CA ILE A 269 -6.40 2.98 10.82
C ILE A 269 -6.03 3.63 12.16
N VAL A 270 -4.73 3.64 12.45
CA VAL A 270 -4.12 4.33 13.59
C VAL A 270 -3.01 5.27 13.13
N PRO A 271 -2.75 6.37 13.86
CA PRO A 271 -1.59 7.21 13.62
C PRO A 271 -0.30 6.39 13.61
N VAL A 272 0.48 6.50 12.54
CA VAL A 272 1.78 5.85 12.42
C VAL A 272 2.85 6.83 12.92
N GLY A 273 3.61 6.44 13.95
CA GLY A 273 4.73 7.23 14.48
C GLY A 273 6.11 6.60 14.21
N SER A 274 6.14 5.40 13.65
CA SER A 274 7.40 4.77 13.23
C SER A 274 7.19 3.75 12.12
N ILE A 275 8.23 3.54 11.31
CA ILE A 275 8.29 2.52 10.26
C ILE A 275 9.51 1.64 10.53
N THR A 276 9.32 0.33 10.54
CA THR A 276 10.41 -0.66 10.56
C THR A 276 10.61 -1.22 9.16
N LEU A 277 11.86 -1.40 8.76
CA LEU A 277 12.33 -1.88 7.46
C LEU A 277 13.25 -3.08 7.71
N SER A 278 12.96 -4.23 7.13
CA SER A 278 13.81 -5.43 7.22
C SER A 278 14.53 -5.69 5.91
N PHE A 279 15.82 -5.97 5.99
CA PHE A 279 16.70 -6.29 4.87
C PHE A 279 16.86 -7.81 4.71
N ASN A 280 17.17 -8.28 3.49
CA ASN A 280 17.46 -9.69 3.21
C ASN A 280 18.76 -10.20 3.85
N GLN A 281 19.61 -9.31 4.36
CA GLN A 281 20.88 -9.65 4.98
C GLN A 281 21.33 -8.62 6.02
N ALA A 282 22.47 -8.88 6.67
CA ALA A 282 23.07 -7.98 7.63
C ALA A 282 23.67 -6.74 6.96
N MET A 283 23.39 -5.57 7.53
CA MET A 283 23.76 -4.25 7.04
C MET A 283 24.90 -3.64 7.86
N ASN A 284 25.73 -2.84 7.21
CA ASN A 284 26.64 -1.93 7.87
C ASN A 284 25.82 -0.82 8.52
N THR A 285 25.50 -0.98 9.81
CA THR A 285 24.63 -0.06 10.55
C THR A 285 25.13 1.41 10.58
N ALA A 286 26.42 1.65 10.32
CA ALA A 286 27.00 2.99 10.23
C ALA A 286 26.84 3.66 8.86
N SER A 287 26.35 2.93 7.84
CA SER A 287 26.10 3.48 6.51
C SER A 287 24.83 4.33 6.44
N PHE A 288 23.84 4.07 7.31
CA PHE A 288 22.57 4.78 7.28
C PHE A 288 22.59 6.15 7.98
N SER A 289 22.03 7.15 7.31
CA SER A 289 21.88 8.53 7.73
C SER A 289 20.55 9.09 7.19
N ILE A 290 19.77 9.78 8.04
CA ILE A 290 18.53 10.44 7.59
C ILE A 290 18.82 11.51 6.51
N ALA A 291 19.97 12.17 6.59
CA ALA A 291 20.31 13.25 5.67
C ALA A 291 20.49 12.72 4.25
N ASP A 292 21.22 11.62 4.12
CA ASP A 292 21.73 11.08 2.87
C ASP A 292 20.78 10.04 2.27
N ASP A 293 20.25 9.13 3.10
CA ASP A 293 19.50 7.96 2.60
C ASP A 293 18.00 8.18 2.52
N VAL A 294 17.42 9.10 3.30
CA VAL A 294 15.99 9.43 3.17
C VAL A 294 15.81 10.47 2.06
N LEU A 295 15.57 10.03 0.83
CA LEU A 295 15.41 10.94 -0.31
C LEU A 295 14.16 11.81 -0.19
N SER A 296 13.02 11.24 0.23
CA SER A 296 11.82 12.00 0.52
C SER A 296 10.93 11.33 1.56
N PHE A 297 10.18 12.12 2.31
CA PHE A 297 9.04 11.64 3.09
C PHE A 297 7.93 12.68 2.97
N THR A 298 6.81 12.32 2.36
CA THR A 298 5.70 13.22 2.07
C THR A 298 4.38 12.72 2.66
N GLY A 299 3.48 13.65 2.99
CA GLY A 299 2.13 13.37 3.46
C GLY A 299 1.04 13.93 2.54
N PRO A 300 -0.22 13.93 3.02
CA PRO A 300 -1.36 14.47 2.28
C PRO A 300 -1.10 15.90 1.78
N GLY A 301 -1.53 16.19 0.54
CA GLY A 301 -1.26 17.47 -0.11
C GLY A 301 0.20 17.69 -0.51
N SER A 302 1.02 16.63 -0.58
CA SER A 302 2.47 16.70 -0.83
C SER A 302 3.25 17.48 0.24
N SER A 303 2.75 17.48 1.48
CA SER A 303 3.44 18.09 2.62
C SER A 303 4.79 17.41 2.85
N ASN A 304 5.86 18.17 3.05
CA ASN A 304 7.19 17.63 3.35
C ASN A 304 7.28 17.22 4.82
N LEU A 305 7.41 15.92 5.07
CA LEU A 305 7.49 15.32 6.40
C LEU A 305 8.90 14.84 6.76
N LYS A 306 9.90 14.95 5.87
CA LYS A 306 11.29 14.62 6.21
C LYS A 306 11.76 15.35 7.50
N PRO A 307 11.40 16.62 7.77
CA PRO A 307 11.76 17.29 9.02
C PRO A 307 11.09 16.75 10.29
N THR A 308 10.04 15.93 10.17
CA THR A 308 9.33 15.35 11.32
C THR A 308 9.94 14.05 11.81
N ILE A 309 10.92 13.50 11.08
CA ILE A 309 11.71 12.33 11.47
C ILE A 309 12.54 12.72 12.70
N SER A 310 12.19 12.14 13.84
CA SER A 310 12.80 12.41 15.14
C SER A 310 14.06 11.58 15.39
N GLY A 311 14.22 10.46 14.68
CA GLY A 311 15.41 9.63 14.78
C GLY A 311 15.29 8.30 14.03
N PHE A 312 16.31 7.47 14.19
CA PHE A 312 16.31 6.09 13.73
C PHE A 312 17.03 5.18 14.73
N ALA A 313 16.74 3.88 14.66
CA ALA A 313 17.42 2.86 15.45
C ALA A 313 17.51 1.54 14.66
N TRP A 314 18.66 0.89 14.69
CA TRP A 314 18.80 -0.50 14.27
C TRP A 314 18.33 -1.41 15.41
N LEU A 315 17.26 -2.17 15.19
CA LEU A 315 16.72 -3.12 16.18
C LEU A 315 17.58 -4.38 16.26
N ASP A 316 18.17 -4.75 15.13
CA ASP A 316 19.22 -5.74 14.96
C ASP A 316 20.09 -5.33 13.75
N ASN A 317 20.99 -6.20 13.29
CA ASN A 317 21.87 -5.89 12.15
C ASN A 317 21.19 -5.93 10.78
N ALA A 318 19.90 -6.25 10.68
CA ALA A 318 19.14 -6.34 9.43
C ALA A 318 17.79 -5.59 9.49
N THR A 319 17.50 -4.88 10.59
CA THR A 319 16.20 -4.24 10.81
C THR A 319 16.37 -2.79 11.28
N LEU A 320 15.97 -1.85 10.43
CA LEU A 320 16.04 -0.40 10.68
C LEU A 320 14.65 0.15 11.05
N ARG A 321 14.55 0.88 12.16
CA ARG A 321 13.37 1.63 12.57
C ARG A 321 13.59 3.13 12.36
N LEU A 322 12.64 3.79 11.71
CA LEU A 322 12.55 5.25 11.59
C LEU A 322 11.43 5.76 12.49
N ASP A 323 11.74 6.74 13.34
CA ASP A 323 10.80 7.39 14.24
C ASP A 323 10.43 8.79 13.71
N PHE A 324 9.15 9.15 13.78
CA PHE A 324 8.64 10.46 13.35
C PHE A 324 7.40 10.88 14.14
N SER A 325 7.00 12.15 14.00
CA SER A 325 5.77 12.64 14.64
C SER A 325 4.56 11.85 14.10
N PRO A 326 3.69 11.29 14.96
CA PRO A 326 2.57 10.45 14.51
C PRO A 326 1.71 11.12 13.44
N THR A 327 1.31 10.36 12.42
CA THR A 327 0.45 10.86 11.34
C THR A 327 -0.90 11.33 11.89
N SER A 328 -1.23 12.60 11.69
CA SER A 328 -2.49 13.20 12.18
C SER A 328 -3.49 13.53 11.06
N THR A 329 -3.06 13.53 9.80
CA THR A 329 -3.89 13.96 8.66
C THR A 329 -4.27 12.76 7.82
N VAL A 330 -5.56 12.56 7.57
CA VAL A 330 -6.04 11.49 6.69
C VAL A 330 -5.50 11.69 5.28
N GLY A 331 -4.99 10.61 4.68
CA GLY A 331 -4.52 10.58 3.31
C GLY A 331 -3.24 9.75 3.12
N THR A 332 -2.61 9.92 1.98
CA THR A 332 -1.46 9.10 1.55
C THR A 332 -0.13 9.69 2.00
N TYR A 333 0.75 8.80 2.45
CA TYR A 333 2.11 9.06 2.90
C TYR A 333 3.08 8.25 2.05
N THR A 334 4.19 8.86 1.64
CA THR A 334 5.20 8.21 0.79
C THR A 334 6.60 8.47 1.35
N LEU A 335 7.33 7.40 1.64
CA LEU A 335 8.75 7.40 2.03
C LEU A 335 9.58 6.84 0.87
N VAL A 336 10.64 7.54 0.49
CA VAL A 336 11.61 7.08 -0.51
C VAL A 336 12.99 7.04 0.11
N LEU A 337 13.64 5.89 0.02
CA LEU A 337 15.02 5.68 0.44
C LEU A 337 15.94 5.50 -0.77
N GLY A 338 17.16 6.01 -0.66
CA GLY A 338 18.22 5.81 -1.63
C GLY A 338 18.91 4.45 -1.46
N PRO A 339 19.71 4.04 -2.45
CA PRO A 339 20.34 2.73 -2.45
C PRO A 339 21.63 2.65 -1.62
N ASP A 340 22.16 3.76 -1.10
CA ASP A 340 23.48 3.82 -0.46
C ASP A 340 23.52 3.22 0.97
N ILE A 341 22.54 2.40 1.34
CA ILE A 341 22.52 1.63 2.60
C ILE A 341 23.32 0.34 2.37
N LEU A 342 24.49 0.22 3.00
CA LEU A 342 25.50 -0.76 2.60
C LEU A 342 25.40 -2.08 3.38
N ALA A 343 25.72 -3.20 2.73
CA ALA A 343 25.84 -4.51 3.37
C ALA A 343 27.04 -4.59 4.33
N ALA A 344 26.93 -5.43 5.37
CA ALA A 344 27.97 -5.57 6.40
C ALA A 344 29.22 -6.33 5.93
N ASP A 345 29.08 -7.21 4.94
CA ASP A 345 30.11 -8.16 4.51
C ASP A 345 31.04 -7.58 3.45
N ASN A 346 30.51 -6.86 2.46
CA ASN A 346 31.25 -6.34 1.31
C ASN A 346 31.07 -4.83 1.07
N ASN A 347 30.22 -4.14 1.85
CA ASN A 347 29.80 -2.75 1.64
C ASN A 347 29.15 -2.50 0.26
N ALA A 348 28.55 -3.51 -0.36
CA ALA A 348 27.72 -3.31 -1.53
C ALA A 348 26.49 -2.45 -1.14
N PRO A 349 26.13 -1.45 -1.97
CA PRO A 349 24.88 -0.71 -1.82
C PRO A 349 23.68 -1.63 -2.09
N MET A 350 22.47 -1.11 -1.91
CA MET A 350 21.27 -1.86 -2.17
C MET A 350 21.09 -2.20 -3.65
N ASP A 351 20.55 -3.40 -3.89
CA ASP A 351 20.07 -3.92 -5.17
C ASP A 351 18.56 -4.24 -5.00
N GLN A 352 17.73 -3.21 -5.11
CA GLN A 352 16.32 -3.28 -4.74
C GLN A 352 15.48 -3.97 -5.83
N ASP A 353 15.90 -3.90 -7.09
CA ASP A 353 15.23 -4.56 -8.23
C ASP A 353 15.78 -5.96 -8.55
N ALA A 354 16.89 -6.34 -7.90
CA ALA A 354 17.54 -7.65 -7.96
C ALA A 354 18.18 -7.95 -9.32
N ASP A 355 18.75 -6.95 -9.97
CA ASP A 355 19.43 -7.07 -11.26
C ASP A 355 20.94 -7.36 -11.16
N LEU A 356 21.47 -7.43 -9.93
CA LEU A 356 22.89 -7.61 -9.61
C LEU A 356 23.78 -6.40 -9.93
N VAL A 357 23.18 -5.23 -10.18
CA VAL A 357 23.85 -3.94 -10.37
C VAL A 357 23.49 -3.03 -9.19
N ALA A 358 24.02 -3.35 -8.02
CA ALA A 358 23.75 -2.57 -6.81
C ALA A 358 24.16 -1.09 -6.91
N GLY A 359 23.35 -0.21 -6.33
CA GLY A 359 23.63 1.22 -6.15
C GLY A 359 23.06 2.11 -7.24
N GLU A 360 22.18 1.60 -8.10
CA GLU A 360 21.55 2.38 -9.14
C GLU A 360 20.67 3.46 -8.56
N SER A 361 20.97 4.70 -8.95
CA SER A 361 20.37 5.87 -8.29
C SER A 361 18.85 5.96 -8.41
N ILE A 362 18.20 5.20 -9.31
CA ILE A 362 16.75 5.21 -9.54
C ILE A 362 16.17 3.82 -9.30
N ASP A 363 16.73 2.81 -9.96
CA ASP A 363 16.18 1.45 -9.98
C ASP A 363 16.30 0.76 -8.61
N ASP A 364 17.36 1.10 -7.84
CA ASP A 364 17.56 0.58 -6.48
C ASP A 364 16.90 1.40 -5.35
N ARG A 365 16.06 2.37 -5.68
CA ARG A 365 15.33 3.13 -4.65
C ARG A 365 14.22 2.29 -4.05
N PHE A 366 14.15 2.30 -2.72
CA PHE A 366 12.98 1.76 -2.04
C PHE A 366 11.89 2.81 -1.87
N THR A 367 10.67 2.53 -2.34
CA THR A 367 9.50 3.41 -2.16
C THR A 367 8.42 2.70 -1.34
N LEU A 368 8.11 3.24 -0.16
CA LEU A 368 6.98 2.83 0.67
C LEU A 368 5.86 3.85 0.55
N THR A 369 4.66 3.40 0.19
CA THR A 369 3.44 4.22 0.23
C THR A 369 2.42 3.58 1.16
N PHE A 370 1.80 4.35 2.05
CA PHE A 370 0.68 3.90 2.89
C PHE A 370 -0.35 5.00 3.05
N SER A 371 -1.59 4.68 3.42
CA SER A 371 -2.62 5.68 3.71
C SER A 371 -3.06 5.62 5.16
N PHE A 372 -3.10 6.76 5.84
CA PHE A 372 -3.77 6.85 7.14
C PHE A 372 -5.23 7.21 6.93
N ARG A 373 -6.15 6.46 7.54
CA ARG A 373 -7.58 6.72 7.56
C ARG A 373 -8.10 6.60 8.99
N THR A 374 -9.20 7.27 9.30
CA THR A 374 -9.92 7.10 10.57
C THR A 374 -11.06 6.09 10.47
N THR A 375 -11.33 5.60 9.26
CA THR A 375 -12.40 4.65 8.96
C THR A 375 -11.92 3.50 8.08
N LEU A 376 -12.58 2.36 8.21
CA LEU A 376 -12.44 1.19 7.35
C LEU A 376 -13.71 1.06 6.49
N GLY A 377 -13.54 0.79 5.19
CA GLY A 377 -14.64 0.80 4.20
C GLY A 377 -14.71 2.13 3.43
N PRO A 378 -15.89 2.51 2.90
CA PRO A 378 -17.14 1.76 2.93
C PRO A 378 -17.08 0.46 2.13
N GLU A 379 -17.84 -0.54 2.56
CA GLU A 379 -18.10 -1.73 1.76
C GLU A 379 -19.17 -1.45 0.68
N GLY A 380 -19.41 -2.40 -0.23
CA GLY A 380 -20.22 -2.21 -1.44
C GLY A 380 -21.72 -1.92 -1.24
N PHE A 381 -22.26 -2.03 -0.03
CA PHE A 381 -23.58 -1.54 0.35
C PHE A 381 -23.51 -0.12 0.96
N GLY A 382 -22.40 0.22 1.62
CA GLY A 382 -22.10 1.55 2.12
C GLY A 382 -21.68 1.59 3.59
N TYR A 383 -21.70 0.47 4.32
CA TYR A 383 -21.23 0.44 5.70
C TYR A 383 -19.74 0.72 5.78
N GLN A 384 -19.35 1.48 6.78
CA GLN A 384 -17.98 1.73 7.17
C GLN A 384 -17.85 1.62 8.68
N ALA A 385 -16.65 1.33 9.15
CA ALA A 385 -16.33 1.14 10.56
C ALA A 385 -15.37 2.23 11.04
N SER A 386 -15.53 2.66 12.28
CA SER A 386 -14.67 3.67 12.93
C SER A 386 -14.62 3.44 14.43
N ALA A 387 -13.57 3.93 15.09
CA ALA A 387 -13.53 3.97 16.55
C ALA A 387 -14.70 4.81 17.10
N TYR A 388 -15.30 4.36 18.19
CA TYR A 388 -16.44 5.02 18.83
C TYR A 388 -16.18 5.20 20.34
N PRO A 389 -16.74 6.24 20.98
CA PRO A 389 -16.66 6.39 22.43
C PRO A 389 -17.24 5.16 23.15
N PHE A 390 -16.47 4.61 24.09
CA PHE A 390 -16.91 3.49 24.93
C PHE A 390 -18.09 3.89 25.82
N GLU A 391 -19.11 3.04 25.88
CA GLU A 391 -20.27 3.22 26.76
C GLU A 391 -20.18 2.25 27.94
N ASN A 392 -20.10 2.76 29.17
CA ASN A 392 -20.03 1.92 30.37
C ASN A 392 -21.40 1.38 30.77
N ILE A 393 -21.90 0.41 30.02
CA ILE A 393 -23.18 -0.28 30.23
C ILE A 393 -22.90 -1.66 30.85
N ASP A 394 -23.69 -2.04 31.85
CA ASP A 394 -23.68 -3.36 32.48
C ASP A 394 -25.12 -3.85 32.63
N LEU A 395 -25.48 -4.93 31.93
CA LEU A 395 -26.80 -5.55 32.05
C LEU A 395 -26.79 -6.58 33.19
N ILE A 396 -27.52 -6.29 34.25
CA ILE A 396 -27.60 -7.19 35.41
C ILE A 396 -28.87 -8.06 35.32
N PRO A 397 -28.75 -9.40 35.35
CA PRO A 397 -29.90 -10.31 35.34
C PRO A 397 -30.95 -9.95 36.40
N GLY A 398 -32.23 -9.93 36.01
CA GLY A 398 -33.35 -9.60 36.91
C GLY A 398 -33.58 -8.10 37.15
N SER A 399 -32.71 -7.23 36.64
CA SER A 399 -32.96 -5.78 36.64
C SER A 399 -34.11 -5.40 35.73
N SER A 400 -34.73 -4.24 36.00
CA SER A 400 -35.87 -3.76 35.20
C SER A 400 -35.49 -3.63 33.72
N GLY A 401 -36.31 -4.23 32.85
CA GLY A 401 -36.12 -4.20 31.39
C GLY A 401 -35.02 -5.13 30.85
N VAL A 402 -34.26 -5.81 31.71
CA VAL A 402 -33.24 -6.78 31.30
C VAL A 402 -33.85 -8.17 31.19
N VAL A 403 -33.63 -8.83 30.06
CA VAL A 403 -34.12 -10.17 29.79
C VAL A 403 -32.94 -11.11 29.54
N THR A 404 -32.94 -12.25 30.24
CA THR A 404 -32.00 -13.34 29.96
C THR A 404 -32.44 -14.10 28.71
N LEU A 405 -31.57 -14.12 27.70
CA LEU A 405 -31.82 -14.75 26.40
C LEU A 405 -31.22 -16.15 26.32
N ILE A 406 -29.97 -16.31 26.79
CA ILE A 406 -29.23 -17.58 26.78
C ILE A 406 -28.52 -17.71 28.13
N ASP A 407 -28.65 -18.88 28.75
CA ASP A 407 -28.01 -19.26 30.00
C ASP A 407 -27.85 -20.79 30.01
N SER A 408 -26.72 -21.27 30.52
CA SER A 408 -26.40 -22.68 30.65
C SER A 408 -26.41 -23.43 29.31
N GLN A 409 -25.93 -22.76 28.26
CA GLN A 409 -25.85 -23.31 26.89
C GLN A 409 -24.43 -23.28 26.32
N ASP A 410 -24.25 -24.12 25.31
CA ASP A 410 -23.09 -24.30 24.45
C ASP A 410 -23.60 -24.57 23.03
N ASP A 411 -23.02 -23.94 22.02
CA ASP A 411 -23.49 -23.99 20.63
C ASP A 411 -25.00 -23.77 20.46
N TRP A 412 -25.51 -22.69 21.06
CA TRP A 412 -26.94 -22.41 21.07
C TRP A 412 -27.30 -21.07 20.44
N SER A 413 -28.40 -21.06 19.70
CA SER A 413 -28.95 -19.85 19.09
C SER A 413 -30.46 -19.77 19.28
N THR A 414 -30.96 -18.58 19.59
CA THR A 414 -32.39 -18.36 19.85
C THR A 414 -32.88 -17.05 19.25
N ALA A 415 -34.17 -16.96 18.99
CA ALA A 415 -34.79 -15.77 18.44
C ALA A 415 -34.92 -14.67 19.50
N LEU A 416 -34.47 -13.46 19.18
CA LEU A 416 -34.76 -12.26 19.95
C LEU A 416 -36.06 -11.63 19.40
N ASN A 417 -36.98 -11.26 20.29
CA ASN A 417 -38.25 -10.64 19.90
C ASN A 417 -38.14 -9.10 19.90
N LEU A 418 -38.14 -8.50 18.71
CA LEU A 418 -38.14 -7.04 18.54
C LEU A 418 -39.49 -6.40 18.89
N GLY A 419 -40.56 -7.19 19.01
CA GLY A 419 -41.90 -6.67 19.28
C GLY A 419 -42.35 -5.71 18.17
N ALA A 420 -42.78 -4.52 18.55
CA ALA A 420 -43.14 -3.45 17.61
C ALA A 420 -41.92 -2.66 17.08
N ASN A 421 -40.73 -2.86 17.67
CA ASN A 421 -39.53 -2.18 17.22
C ASN A 421 -39.04 -2.77 15.89
N THR A 422 -38.32 -1.95 15.14
CA THR A 422 -37.73 -2.32 13.85
C THR A 422 -36.22 -2.11 13.87
N PHE A 423 -35.48 -2.97 13.17
CA PHE A 423 -34.04 -2.81 12.92
C PHE A 423 -33.77 -2.95 11.42
N ASN A 424 -33.14 -1.97 10.80
CA ASN A 424 -32.82 -2.01 9.37
C ASN A 424 -31.35 -2.39 9.17
N PHE A 425 -31.09 -3.50 8.48
CA PHE A 425 -29.74 -3.99 8.23
C PHE A 425 -29.58 -4.45 6.78
N TYR A 426 -28.55 -3.96 6.10
CA TYR A 426 -28.37 -4.12 4.64
C TYR A 426 -29.64 -3.81 3.82
N GLY A 427 -30.40 -2.79 4.24
CA GLY A 427 -31.61 -2.33 3.54
C GLY A 427 -32.85 -3.19 3.79
N VAL A 428 -32.78 -4.16 4.69
CA VAL A 428 -33.91 -5.00 5.10
C VAL A 428 -34.36 -4.62 6.50
N THR A 429 -35.65 -4.33 6.66
CA THR A 429 -36.26 -4.05 7.96
C THR A 429 -36.71 -5.35 8.65
N TYR A 430 -36.21 -5.58 9.85
CA TYR A 430 -36.55 -6.70 10.72
C TYR A 430 -37.42 -6.24 11.90
N SER A 431 -38.42 -7.03 12.29
CA SER A 431 -39.34 -6.74 13.39
C SER A 431 -39.99 -8.01 13.96
N GLY A 432 -40.70 -7.89 15.08
CA GLY A 432 -41.39 -9.02 15.71
C GLY A 432 -40.44 -10.12 16.19
N SER A 433 -40.95 -11.35 16.27
CA SER A 433 -40.18 -12.54 16.68
C SER A 433 -39.73 -13.39 15.50
N GLY A 434 -38.60 -14.09 15.65
CA GLY A 434 -38.13 -15.07 14.67
C GLY A 434 -37.45 -14.50 13.43
N GLN A 435 -37.03 -13.23 13.47
CA GLN A 435 -36.29 -12.59 12.38
C GLN A 435 -34.85 -12.25 12.71
N MET A 436 -34.55 -12.05 14.00
CA MET A 436 -33.22 -11.81 14.54
C MET A 436 -32.90 -12.92 15.53
N PHE A 437 -31.71 -13.48 15.42
CA PHE A 437 -31.25 -14.61 16.22
C PHE A 437 -29.90 -14.28 16.84
N VAL A 438 -29.72 -14.64 18.10
CA VAL A 438 -28.50 -14.40 18.87
C VAL A 438 -27.95 -15.75 19.30
N SER A 439 -26.65 -15.95 19.14
CA SER A 439 -25.90 -17.15 19.52
C SER A 439 -25.14 -16.96 20.82
N SER A 440 -24.87 -18.04 21.57
CA SER A 440 -23.87 -18.06 22.65
C SER A 440 -22.49 -17.65 22.14
N ASN A 441 -22.18 -18.02 20.90
CA ASN A 441 -20.91 -17.83 20.20
C ASN A 441 -20.67 -16.39 19.71
N GLY A 442 -21.22 -15.36 20.34
CA GLY A 442 -20.93 -13.95 19.94
C GLY A 442 -21.41 -13.54 18.54
N LEU A 443 -22.38 -14.26 17.98
CA LEU A 443 -22.90 -14.07 16.62
C LEU A 443 -24.38 -13.66 16.63
N ILE A 444 -24.75 -12.67 15.81
CA ILE A 444 -26.14 -12.31 15.52
C ILE A 444 -26.42 -12.60 14.04
N THR A 445 -27.49 -13.34 13.75
CA THR A 445 -27.92 -13.62 12.37
C THR A 445 -29.36 -13.18 12.12
N PHE A 446 -29.64 -12.88 10.84
CA PHE A 446 -30.96 -12.44 10.41
C PHE A 446 -31.60 -13.42 9.43
N GLY A 447 -32.91 -13.64 9.59
CA GLY A 447 -33.74 -14.53 8.77
C GLY A 447 -33.73 -16.00 9.18
N SER A 448 -32.63 -16.53 9.74
CA SER A 448 -32.58 -17.87 10.32
C SER A 448 -31.53 -17.97 11.43
N LEU A 449 -31.74 -18.94 12.33
CA LEU A 449 -30.82 -19.25 13.43
C LEU A 449 -29.47 -19.78 12.92
N ASN A 450 -28.41 -19.50 13.67
CA ASN A 450 -27.07 -20.03 13.44
C ASN A 450 -26.34 -20.10 14.79
N ALA A 451 -25.82 -21.28 15.11
CA ALA A 451 -25.13 -21.56 16.37
C ALA A 451 -23.71 -22.11 16.14
N GLU A 452 -23.14 -21.91 14.96
CA GLU A 452 -21.80 -22.43 14.63
C GLU A 452 -20.74 -21.80 15.57
N TYR A 453 -19.89 -22.63 16.17
CA TYR A 453 -18.72 -22.16 16.94
C TYR A 453 -17.54 -21.79 16.05
N LEU A 454 -17.41 -22.45 14.90
CA LEU A 454 -16.30 -22.26 13.97
C LEU A 454 -16.46 -20.93 13.23
N ASN A 455 -15.79 -19.91 13.73
CA ASN A 455 -15.73 -18.61 13.13
C ASN A 455 -14.96 -18.64 11.80
N THR A 456 -15.25 -17.66 10.95
CA THR A 456 -14.62 -17.50 9.63
C THR A 456 -14.41 -16.02 9.34
N ASP A 457 -13.74 -15.70 8.25
CA ASP A 457 -13.49 -14.32 7.81
C ASP A 457 -14.75 -13.62 7.22
N LEU A 458 -15.94 -14.20 7.36
CA LEU A 458 -17.21 -13.73 6.79
C LEU A 458 -17.30 -13.75 5.25
N ALA A 459 -16.34 -14.36 4.53
CA ALA A 459 -16.35 -14.42 3.06
C ALA A 459 -17.58 -15.18 2.55
N SER A 460 -17.88 -16.32 3.15
CA SER A 460 -18.94 -17.22 2.68
C SER A 460 -19.90 -17.62 3.79
N LEU A 461 -19.37 -17.92 4.96
CA LEU A 461 -20.13 -18.30 6.14
C LEU A 461 -20.17 -17.15 7.14
N PRO A 462 -21.24 -17.02 7.94
CA PRO A 462 -22.52 -17.70 7.80
C PRO A 462 -23.24 -17.31 6.48
N SER A 463 -24.19 -18.12 6.00
CA SER A 463 -24.94 -17.80 4.78
C SER A 463 -25.97 -16.68 5.00
N GLN A 464 -26.32 -16.44 6.26
CA GLN A 464 -27.19 -15.36 6.69
C GLN A 464 -26.49 -14.00 6.63
N ARG A 465 -27.29 -12.93 6.61
CA ARG A 465 -26.81 -11.62 7.07
C ARG A 465 -26.39 -11.76 8.52
N ALA A 466 -25.22 -11.24 8.87
CA ALA A 466 -24.67 -11.45 10.19
C ALA A 466 -23.89 -10.26 10.72
N ILE A 467 -23.92 -10.13 12.04
CA ILE A 467 -23.04 -9.28 12.85
C ILE A 467 -22.25 -10.24 13.72
N ALA A 468 -20.96 -10.39 13.44
CA ALA A 468 -20.00 -11.08 14.29
C ALA A 468 -19.50 -10.05 15.30
N VAL A 469 -20.00 -10.12 16.54
CA VAL A 469 -19.70 -9.16 17.60
C VAL A 469 -18.34 -9.47 18.20
N LEU A 470 -18.15 -10.76 18.48
CA LEU A 470 -16.91 -11.43 18.89
C LEU A 470 -17.13 -12.94 18.64
N TRP A 471 -17.31 -13.31 17.37
CA TRP A 471 -17.74 -14.66 17.00
C TRP A 471 -16.60 -15.67 17.22
N ASP A 472 -16.82 -16.59 18.15
CA ASP A 472 -15.87 -17.64 18.56
C ASP A 472 -16.65 -18.75 19.30
N ASP A 473 -15.98 -19.83 19.69
CA ASP A 473 -16.51 -20.94 20.48
C ASP A 473 -16.73 -20.53 21.96
N LEU A 474 -17.89 -19.95 22.27
CA LEU A 474 -18.20 -19.34 23.56
C LEU A 474 -19.40 -20.01 24.26
N VAL A 475 -19.27 -20.15 25.57
CA VAL A 475 -20.24 -20.87 26.41
C VAL A 475 -20.75 -20.04 27.60
N THR A 476 -21.91 -20.46 28.10
CA THR A 476 -22.65 -19.85 29.22
C THR A 476 -22.98 -20.89 30.32
N ASN A 477 -22.18 -21.95 30.45
CA ASN A 477 -22.44 -23.07 31.34
C ASN A 477 -21.39 -23.28 32.45
N ARG A 478 -20.79 -22.19 32.95
CA ARG A 478 -19.70 -22.26 33.94
C ARG A 478 -20.16 -22.99 35.21
N THR A 479 -19.46 -24.08 35.54
CA THR A 479 -19.78 -24.88 36.73
C THR A 479 -19.55 -24.11 38.04
N SER A 480 -20.36 -24.39 39.07
CA SER A 480 -20.38 -23.70 40.39
C SER A 480 -19.06 -23.69 41.16
N SER A 481 -18.07 -24.49 40.76
CA SER A 481 -16.73 -24.53 41.36
C SER A 481 -15.72 -23.55 40.75
N ALA A 482 -16.02 -22.92 39.62
CA ALA A 482 -15.15 -21.94 38.97
C ALA A 482 -15.42 -20.51 39.49
N SER A 483 -14.41 -19.63 39.42
CA SER A 483 -14.59 -18.21 39.72
C SER A 483 -15.58 -17.57 38.75
N GLY A 484 -16.61 -16.89 39.26
CA GLY A 484 -17.66 -16.30 38.43
C GLY A 484 -18.71 -17.31 37.94
N ALA A 485 -19.03 -18.35 38.70
CA ALA A 485 -20.07 -19.29 38.31
C ALA A 485 -21.49 -18.71 38.50
N GLY A 486 -22.34 -18.81 37.47
CA GLY A 486 -23.74 -18.37 37.50
C GLY A 486 -23.96 -16.90 37.14
N ASN A 487 -22.96 -16.24 36.56
CA ASN A 487 -23.06 -14.88 36.02
C ASN A 487 -22.78 -14.80 34.51
N ASP A 488 -22.57 -15.96 33.87
CA ASP A 488 -22.27 -16.11 32.45
C ASP A 488 -23.54 -16.29 31.64
N THR A 489 -24.02 -15.21 31.01
CA THR A 489 -25.31 -15.22 30.32
C THR A 489 -25.30 -14.28 29.11
N VAL A 490 -26.21 -14.51 28.17
CA VAL A 490 -26.55 -13.53 27.13
C VAL A 490 -27.83 -12.82 27.52
N LEU A 491 -27.75 -11.49 27.60
CA LEU A 491 -28.81 -10.60 28.08
C LEU A 491 -29.19 -9.61 26.99
N TYR A 492 -30.40 -9.05 27.06
CA TYR A 492 -30.73 -7.87 26.28
C TYR A 492 -31.66 -6.90 27.02
N ARG A 493 -31.62 -5.63 26.61
CA ARG A 493 -32.50 -4.56 27.09
C ARG A 493 -32.84 -3.61 25.95
N PHE A 494 -34.12 -3.23 25.88
CA PHE A 494 -34.57 -2.07 25.10
C PHE A 494 -34.42 -0.80 25.92
N GLU A 495 -33.85 0.25 25.34
CA GLU A 495 -33.62 1.52 26.03
C GLU A 495 -34.24 2.69 25.28
N SER A 496 -34.82 3.62 26.04
CA SER A 496 -35.14 4.96 25.57
C SER A 496 -34.18 5.98 26.19
N THR A 497 -33.67 6.88 25.35
CA THR A 497 -32.69 7.93 25.64
C THR A 497 -33.31 9.32 25.43
N GLY A 498 -34.45 9.42 24.72
CA GLY A 498 -35.16 10.67 24.42
C GLY A 498 -36.22 11.11 25.44
N GLY A 499 -36.46 10.33 26.49
CA GLY A 499 -37.47 10.63 27.52
C GLY A 499 -38.91 10.34 27.11
N ASP A 500 -39.14 9.79 25.92
CA ASP A 500 -40.41 9.15 25.55
C ASP A 500 -40.42 7.65 25.94
N ALA A 501 -41.49 6.94 25.63
CA ALA A 501 -41.61 5.51 25.97
C ALA A 501 -41.17 4.57 24.83
N THR A 502 -40.68 5.11 23.70
CA THR A 502 -40.30 4.35 22.52
C THR A 502 -38.81 4.02 22.61
N PRO A 503 -38.41 2.73 22.56
CA PRO A 503 -36.99 2.40 22.53
C PRO A 503 -36.32 2.91 21.26
N GLU A 504 -35.18 3.61 21.38
CA GLU A 504 -34.34 3.98 20.23
C GLU A 504 -33.13 3.05 20.07
N ARG A 505 -32.82 2.22 21.07
CA ARG A 505 -31.74 1.23 20.97
C ARG A 505 -32.03 -0.11 21.66
N LEU A 506 -31.42 -1.17 21.14
CA LEU A 506 -31.36 -2.51 21.72
C LEU A 506 -29.92 -2.79 22.12
N VAL A 507 -29.68 -3.03 23.41
CA VAL A 507 -28.39 -3.51 23.92
C VAL A 507 -28.48 -5.02 24.10
N ILE A 508 -27.55 -5.76 23.52
CA ILE A 508 -27.35 -7.21 23.72
C ILE A 508 -25.98 -7.38 24.34
N GLU A 509 -25.89 -8.08 25.46
CA GLU A 509 -24.65 -8.30 26.21
C GLU A 509 -24.37 -9.79 26.34
N TRP A 510 -23.16 -10.21 25.98
CA TRP A 510 -22.57 -11.45 26.43
C TRP A 510 -21.80 -11.13 27.70
N SER A 511 -22.40 -11.43 28.85
CA SER A 511 -21.88 -11.06 30.16
C SER A 511 -21.09 -12.23 30.73
N ASN A 512 -19.80 -12.03 31.00
CA ASN A 512 -18.88 -13.03 31.58
C ASN A 512 -18.85 -14.39 30.87
N VAL A 513 -19.15 -14.43 29.56
CA VAL A 513 -19.04 -15.64 28.75
C VAL A 513 -17.58 -16.08 28.64
N PHE A 514 -17.34 -17.33 28.27
CA PHE A 514 -15.97 -17.84 28.22
C PHE A 514 -15.74 -18.77 27.02
N PRO A 515 -14.51 -18.86 26.52
CA PRO A 515 -14.15 -19.83 25.50
C PRO A 515 -14.33 -21.26 26.00
N TYR A 516 -14.90 -22.14 25.18
CA TYR A 516 -15.14 -23.56 25.53
C TYR A 516 -13.88 -24.24 26.10
N SER A 517 -12.71 -23.95 25.53
CA SER A 517 -11.44 -24.57 25.93
C SER A 517 -10.81 -23.97 27.20
N SER A 518 -11.35 -22.88 27.74
CA SER A 518 -10.75 -22.14 28.86
C SER A 518 -11.78 -21.55 29.84
N SER A 519 -12.21 -22.35 30.81
CA SER A 519 -13.25 -21.96 31.78
C SER A 519 -12.91 -20.82 32.73
N ASN A 520 -11.64 -20.42 32.82
CA ASN A 520 -11.17 -19.34 33.69
C ASN A 520 -11.05 -17.99 32.95
N SER A 521 -11.26 -17.98 31.64
CA SER A 521 -11.13 -16.80 30.79
C SER A 521 -12.52 -16.19 30.60
N SER A 522 -12.83 -15.05 31.22
CA SER A 522 -14.12 -14.38 31.03
C SER A 522 -14.00 -13.24 30.01
N LEU A 523 -15.05 -13.04 29.22
CA LEU A 523 -15.18 -11.95 28.27
C LEU A 523 -16.56 -11.32 28.46
N SER A 524 -16.61 -9.99 28.41
CA SER A 524 -17.86 -9.22 28.40
C SER A 524 -17.86 -8.23 27.25
N PHE A 525 -18.84 -8.37 26.36
CA PHE A 525 -18.97 -7.57 25.14
C PHE A 525 -20.42 -7.41 24.73
N GLN A 526 -20.69 -6.38 23.92
CA GLN A 526 -22.04 -5.93 23.61
C GLN A 526 -22.20 -5.57 22.14
N ALA A 527 -23.42 -5.78 21.64
CA ALA A 527 -23.93 -5.14 20.44
C ALA A 527 -25.04 -4.16 20.81
N ILE A 528 -24.90 -2.91 20.40
CA ILE A 528 -25.90 -1.85 20.59
C ILE A 528 -26.44 -1.49 19.20
N LEU A 529 -27.72 -1.78 18.97
CA LEU A 529 -28.38 -1.61 17.68
C LEU A 529 -29.36 -0.45 17.75
N GLU A 530 -29.23 0.50 16.82
CA GLU A 530 -30.16 1.61 16.67
C GLU A 530 -31.48 1.12 16.05
N LEU A 531 -32.59 1.38 16.71
CA LEU A 531 -33.91 0.91 16.33
C LEU A 531 -34.74 2.02 15.67
N ASN A 532 -35.80 1.60 14.97
CA ASN A 532 -36.88 2.47 14.52
C ASN A 532 -36.45 3.57 13.53
N THR A 533 -35.41 3.29 12.75
CA THR A 533 -34.80 4.18 11.74
C THR A 533 -35.53 4.18 10.39
N GLY A 534 -36.65 3.45 10.26
CA GLY A 534 -37.39 3.31 9.02
C GLY A 534 -36.59 2.62 7.91
N SER A 535 -36.42 3.29 6.78
CA SER A 535 -35.64 2.77 5.64
C SER A 535 -34.14 3.00 5.77
N ARG A 536 -33.68 3.86 6.70
CA ARG A 536 -32.26 4.08 6.94
C ARG A 536 -31.69 2.87 7.68
N PRO A 537 -30.55 2.30 7.26
CA PRO A 537 -29.86 1.28 8.03
C PRO A 537 -29.52 1.78 9.44
N GLY A 538 -29.79 0.97 10.46
CA GLY A 538 -29.51 1.31 11.85
C GLY A 538 -28.02 1.25 12.13
N ARG A 539 -27.53 2.16 12.97
CA ARG A 539 -26.17 2.08 13.51
C ARG A 539 -25.97 0.82 14.33
N ILE A 540 -24.78 0.26 14.24
CA ILE A 540 -24.35 -0.89 15.03
C ILE A 540 -23.10 -0.48 15.79
N ILE A 541 -23.17 -0.49 17.11
CA ILE A 541 -22.00 -0.25 17.96
C ILE A 541 -21.62 -1.59 18.60
N LEU A 542 -20.38 -2.02 18.41
CA LEU A 542 -19.81 -3.13 19.17
C LEU A 542 -19.02 -2.53 20.32
N ASN A 543 -19.44 -2.81 21.55
CA ASN A 543 -18.89 -2.20 22.77
C ASN A 543 -18.21 -3.28 23.62
N TYR A 544 -17.01 -3.02 24.11
CA TYR A 544 -16.14 -4.03 24.72
C TYR A 544 -15.78 -3.69 26.17
N PRO A 545 -16.68 -3.91 27.14
CA PRO A 545 -16.38 -3.70 28.56
C PRO A 545 -15.14 -4.45 29.06
N ASP A 546 -15.01 -5.73 28.72
CA ASP A 546 -13.89 -6.56 29.16
C ASP A 546 -13.53 -7.64 28.14
N LEU A 547 -12.37 -7.52 27.51
CA LEU A 547 -11.78 -8.53 26.63
C LEU A 547 -10.44 -9.08 27.16
N ASP A 548 -10.14 -8.90 28.45
CA ASP A 548 -8.97 -9.51 29.08
C ASP A 548 -9.35 -10.91 29.58
N ALA A 549 -9.07 -11.91 28.76
CA ALA A 549 -9.30 -13.30 29.09
C ALA A 549 -8.23 -13.87 30.04
N ALA A 550 -7.19 -13.10 30.37
CA ALA A 550 -5.95 -13.58 31.00
C ALA A 550 -5.33 -14.76 30.23
N ASN A 551 -5.53 -14.81 28.91
CA ASN A 551 -5.06 -15.86 28.03
C ASN A 551 -4.79 -15.26 26.63
N PRO A 552 -3.52 -15.20 26.18
CA PRO A 552 -3.17 -14.55 24.91
C PRO A 552 -3.87 -15.12 23.68
N THR A 553 -4.39 -16.35 23.73
CA THR A 553 -5.20 -16.94 22.65
C THR A 553 -6.53 -16.22 22.46
N TYR A 554 -7.07 -15.61 23.52
CA TYR A 554 -8.42 -15.03 23.58
C TYR A 554 -8.43 -13.54 23.89
N ASP A 555 -7.36 -13.01 24.49
CA ASP A 555 -7.23 -11.60 24.83
C ASP A 555 -7.52 -10.72 23.62
N ASN A 556 -8.37 -9.71 23.80
CA ASN A 556 -8.79 -8.79 22.75
C ASN A 556 -9.42 -9.46 21.52
N GLY A 557 -9.97 -10.67 21.66
CA GLY A 557 -10.59 -11.41 20.56
C GLY A 557 -9.58 -12.06 19.61
N ALA A 558 -8.40 -12.47 20.10
CA ALA A 558 -7.33 -13.00 19.27
C ALA A 558 -7.66 -14.25 18.44
N SER A 559 -8.69 -15.02 18.80
CA SER A 559 -9.24 -16.14 18.02
C SER A 559 -10.63 -15.86 17.41
N ALA A 560 -11.17 -14.66 17.62
CA ALA A 560 -12.53 -14.34 17.26
C ALA A 560 -12.63 -13.64 15.90
N THR A 561 -13.84 -13.65 15.34
CA THR A 561 -14.21 -12.83 14.19
C THR A 561 -15.03 -11.62 14.65
N VAL A 562 -14.66 -10.44 14.15
CA VAL A 562 -15.41 -9.19 14.33
C VAL A 562 -15.70 -8.54 12.97
N GLY A 563 -16.98 -8.31 12.68
CA GLY A 563 -17.38 -7.68 11.42
C GLY A 563 -18.86 -7.87 11.07
N ILE A 564 -19.25 -7.37 9.91
CA ILE A 564 -20.61 -7.48 9.38
C ILE A 564 -20.61 -7.98 7.93
N LYS A 565 -21.68 -8.68 7.54
CA LYS A 565 -21.85 -9.17 6.17
C LYS A 565 -23.31 -9.21 5.69
N ASP A 566 -23.49 -9.06 4.37
CA ASP A 566 -24.76 -9.31 3.70
C ASP A 566 -25.06 -10.84 3.61
N SER A 567 -26.23 -11.25 3.12
CA SER A 567 -26.58 -12.68 2.95
C SER A 567 -25.85 -13.32 1.77
N GLY A 568 -25.41 -14.58 1.92
CA GLY A 568 -24.73 -15.38 0.90
C GLY A 568 -23.21 -15.18 0.88
N PRO A 569 -22.51 -15.75 -0.12
CA PRO A 569 -21.10 -15.47 -0.36
C PRO A 569 -20.89 -14.00 -0.71
N GLN A 570 -19.91 -13.37 -0.07
CA GLN A 570 -19.65 -11.94 -0.16
C GLN A 570 -18.40 -11.65 -0.99
N GLY A 571 -18.56 -10.71 -1.93
CA GLY A 571 -17.47 -9.94 -2.49
C GLY A 571 -17.32 -8.64 -1.70
N ALA A 572 -17.60 -7.50 -2.34
CA ALA A 572 -17.48 -6.19 -1.70
C ALA A 572 -18.48 -5.93 -0.56
N ARG A 573 -19.49 -6.78 -0.30
CA ARG A 573 -20.55 -6.55 0.71
C ARG A 573 -20.29 -7.19 2.08
N ARG A 574 -19.05 -7.01 2.53
CA ARG A 574 -18.50 -7.52 3.77
C ARG A 574 -17.56 -6.47 4.36
N LEU A 575 -17.73 -6.17 5.64
CA LEU A 575 -16.79 -5.34 6.38
C LEU A 575 -16.25 -6.13 7.56
N LEU A 576 -15.06 -6.70 7.37
CA LEU A 576 -14.32 -7.49 8.35
C LEU A 576 -13.32 -6.58 9.06
N LEU A 577 -13.31 -6.58 10.39
CA LEU A 577 -12.32 -5.86 11.19
C LEU A 577 -11.19 -6.80 11.60
N ALA A 578 -11.55 -7.91 12.23
CA ALA A 578 -10.62 -8.91 12.74
C ALA A 578 -11.13 -10.32 12.45
N SER A 579 -10.20 -11.23 12.17
CA SER A 579 -10.42 -12.68 12.12
C SER A 579 -9.12 -13.28 12.61
N ASP A 580 -9.15 -13.91 13.78
CA ASP A 580 -7.95 -14.45 14.43
C ASP A 580 -6.86 -13.36 14.63
N ASP A 581 -7.27 -12.15 15.03
CA ASP A 581 -6.39 -10.98 15.21
C ASP A 581 -6.69 -10.23 16.51
N GLY A 582 -5.83 -10.43 17.52
CA GLY A 582 -5.92 -9.77 18.83
C GLY A 582 -5.23 -8.41 18.89
N ASN A 583 -4.69 -7.92 17.78
CA ASN A 583 -3.97 -6.65 17.72
C ASN A 583 -4.76 -5.53 17.04
N PHE A 584 -6.02 -5.79 16.66
CA PHE A 584 -6.83 -4.80 15.96
C PHE A 584 -7.06 -3.55 16.85
N PRO A 585 -6.70 -2.33 16.40
CA PRO A 585 -6.62 -1.18 17.29
C PRO A 585 -7.90 -0.69 17.96
N TRP A 586 -9.07 -1.11 17.48
CA TRP A 586 -10.37 -0.69 18.03
C TRP A 586 -11.04 -1.78 18.87
N ILE A 587 -10.46 -2.98 18.96
CA ILE A 587 -11.01 -4.12 19.68
C ILE A 587 -10.11 -4.38 20.90
N SER A 588 -10.54 -3.92 22.07
CA SER A 588 -9.91 -4.18 23.37
C SER A 588 -10.84 -3.72 24.50
N SER A 589 -10.56 -4.11 25.75
CA SER A 589 -11.30 -3.61 26.92
C SER A 589 -11.39 -2.07 26.95
N GLY A 590 -12.57 -1.54 27.25
CA GLY A 590 -12.85 -0.11 27.31
C GLY A 590 -12.89 0.60 25.95
N ARG A 591 -13.09 -0.13 24.85
CA ARG A 591 -13.25 0.44 23.49
C ARG A 591 -14.59 0.10 22.86
N ALA A 592 -14.95 0.83 21.81
CA ALA A 592 -16.11 0.55 20.98
C ALA A 592 -15.83 0.83 19.50
N VAL A 593 -16.60 0.17 18.63
CA VAL A 593 -16.56 0.34 17.18
C VAL A 593 -17.95 0.68 16.67
N LEU A 594 -18.06 1.71 15.84
CA LEU A 594 -19.28 2.07 15.14
C LEU A 594 -19.24 1.56 13.71
N PHE A 595 -20.27 0.82 13.31
CA PHE A 595 -20.64 0.59 11.91
C PHE A 595 -21.81 1.49 11.54
N THR A 596 -21.64 2.27 10.47
CA THR A 596 -22.66 3.19 9.94
C THR A 596 -22.52 3.31 8.43
N THR A 597 -23.60 3.69 7.75
CA THR A 597 -23.57 4.04 6.32
C THR A 597 -23.29 5.52 6.07
N ASP A 598 -23.28 6.32 7.13
CA ASP A 598 -23.03 7.76 7.06
C ASP A 598 -22.26 8.24 8.28
N ILE A 599 -21.16 8.94 8.04
CA ILE A 599 -20.30 9.60 9.03
C ILE A 599 -20.17 11.10 8.78
N SER A 600 -20.81 11.59 7.72
CA SER A 600 -20.68 12.98 7.32
C SER A 600 -21.46 13.81 8.33
N ALA A 601 -20.81 14.76 8.99
CA ALA A 601 -21.53 15.66 9.87
C ALA A 601 -22.32 16.68 9.05
N PRO A 602 -23.54 17.07 9.51
CA PRO A 602 -24.21 18.21 8.93
C PRO A 602 -23.38 19.47 9.15
N GLN A 603 -23.34 20.32 8.13
CA GLN A 603 -22.71 21.64 8.15
C GLN A 603 -23.75 22.71 7.78
N ILE A 604 -23.54 23.96 8.21
CA ILE A 604 -24.31 25.10 7.70
C ILE A 604 -23.62 25.64 6.45
N SER A 605 -24.24 25.41 5.29
CA SER A 605 -23.70 25.75 3.98
C SER A 605 -24.02 27.19 3.55
N ALA A 606 -25.12 27.75 4.06
CA ALA A 606 -25.50 29.14 3.83
C ALA A 606 -26.31 29.72 4.99
N GLN A 607 -26.24 31.03 5.15
CA GLN A 607 -26.97 31.76 6.17
C GLN A 607 -27.29 33.19 5.75
N THR A 608 -28.45 33.71 6.15
CA THR A 608 -28.88 35.06 5.79
C THR A 608 -29.86 35.62 6.81
N TYR A 609 -29.73 36.91 7.12
CA TYR A 609 -30.78 37.71 7.76
C TYR A 609 -31.61 38.42 6.69
N ASN A 610 -32.83 37.94 6.46
CA ASN A 610 -33.76 38.50 5.48
C ASN A 610 -34.45 39.72 6.10
N TYR A 611 -34.07 40.93 5.69
CA TYR A 611 -34.56 42.18 6.27
C TYR A 611 -35.46 42.99 5.33
N LEU A 612 -35.67 42.55 4.09
CA LEU A 612 -36.36 43.37 3.09
C LEU A 612 -37.88 43.33 3.24
N THR A 613 -38.49 42.14 3.29
CA THR A 613 -39.96 41.96 3.20
C THR A 613 -40.57 41.36 4.47
N GLY A 614 -39.79 41.27 5.55
CA GLY A 614 -40.17 40.63 6.80
C GLY A 614 -38.94 40.01 7.48
N PRO A 615 -38.52 40.50 8.67
CA PRO A 615 -37.35 40.01 9.37
C PRO A 615 -37.40 38.51 9.67
N SER A 616 -36.42 37.78 9.17
CA SER A 616 -36.21 36.36 9.50
C SER A 616 -34.76 35.98 9.33
N LEU A 617 -34.35 34.87 9.96
CA LEU A 617 -33.06 34.23 9.74
C LEU A 617 -33.26 32.95 8.97
N SER A 618 -32.50 32.75 7.90
CA SER A 618 -32.46 31.51 7.14
C SER A 618 -31.10 30.85 7.32
N LEU A 619 -31.12 29.55 7.67
CA LEU A 619 -29.94 28.68 7.74
C LEU A 619 -30.16 27.50 6.81
N THR A 620 -29.25 27.26 5.88
CA THR A 620 -29.26 26.10 4.99
C THR A 620 -28.20 25.11 5.45
N PHE A 621 -28.60 23.87 5.66
CA PHE A 621 -27.74 22.77 6.07
C PHE A 621 -27.25 21.98 4.84
N SER A 622 -26.16 21.23 4.98
CA SER A 622 -25.67 20.30 3.95
C SER A 622 -26.52 19.03 3.84
N GLU A 623 -27.35 18.76 4.85
CA GLU A 623 -28.23 17.60 4.94
C GLU A 623 -29.42 17.88 5.88
N ASP A 624 -30.34 16.92 6.00
CA ASP A 624 -31.57 17.10 6.77
C ASP A 624 -31.35 16.92 8.27
N VAL A 625 -31.56 18.00 9.04
CA VAL A 625 -31.49 18.03 10.51
C VAL A 625 -32.86 18.22 11.18
N SER A 626 -33.95 18.13 10.43
CA SER A 626 -35.31 18.48 10.90
C SER A 626 -35.82 17.65 12.09
N ALA A 627 -35.28 16.44 12.28
CA ALA A 627 -35.67 15.56 13.38
C ALA A 627 -35.09 15.99 14.74
N SER A 628 -33.93 16.64 14.75
CA SER A 628 -33.21 17.07 15.96
C SER A 628 -33.37 18.57 16.24
N LEU A 629 -33.36 19.39 15.18
CA LEU A 629 -33.35 20.85 15.30
C LEU A 629 -34.64 21.40 15.93
N SER A 630 -34.50 22.11 17.04
CA SER A 630 -35.58 22.77 17.75
C SER A 630 -35.24 24.23 18.09
N PRO A 631 -36.22 25.05 18.52
CA PRO A 631 -35.93 26.39 19.04
C PRO A 631 -35.00 26.42 20.26
N ALA A 632 -34.85 25.32 21.01
CA ALA A 632 -33.95 25.26 22.15
C ALA A 632 -32.47 25.23 21.74
N ASP A 633 -32.19 24.82 20.50
CA ASP A 633 -30.84 24.72 19.93
C ASP A 633 -30.37 26.03 19.29
N LEU A 634 -31.24 27.05 19.30
CA LEU A 634 -31.03 28.36 18.70
C LEU A 634 -30.95 29.42 19.79
N LEU A 635 -29.74 29.72 20.25
CA LEU A 635 -29.49 30.79 21.20
C LEU A 635 -29.32 32.12 20.47
N LEU A 636 -30.32 33.01 20.58
CA LEU A 636 -30.27 34.35 19.99
C LEU A 636 -30.03 35.40 21.07
N GLU A 637 -28.89 36.08 21.02
CA GLU A 637 -28.48 37.09 22.00
C GLU A 637 -28.49 38.49 21.39
N ASN A 638 -29.06 39.46 22.10
CA ASN A 638 -28.85 40.87 21.81
C ASN A 638 -27.57 41.32 22.52
N LEU A 639 -26.52 41.56 21.75
CA LEU A 639 -25.19 41.96 22.21
C LEU A 639 -25.16 43.41 22.71
N THR A 640 -26.08 44.26 22.26
CA THR A 640 -26.20 45.65 22.72
C THR A 640 -26.74 45.73 24.15
N THR A 641 -27.70 44.88 24.52
CA THR A 641 -28.31 44.85 25.86
C THR A 641 -27.75 43.75 26.77
N GLY A 642 -27.04 42.76 26.20
CA GLY A 642 -26.56 41.59 26.93
C GLY A 642 -27.67 40.63 27.33
N THR A 643 -28.79 40.62 26.61
CA THR A 643 -29.98 39.81 26.94
C THR A 643 -30.29 38.79 25.85
N THR A 644 -30.61 37.56 26.25
CA THR A 644 -31.09 36.51 25.36
C THR A 644 -32.56 36.76 24.95
N ILE A 645 -32.86 36.56 23.67
CA ILE A 645 -34.22 36.57 23.15
C ILE A 645 -34.94 35.28 23.60
N PRO A 646 -36.07 35.37 24.31
CA PRO A 646 -36.76 34.18 24.81
C PRO A 646 -37.23 33.28 23.67
N ALA A 647 -37.03 31.96 23.80
CA ALA A 647 -37.47 30.97 22.80
C ALA A 647 -38.98 31.03 22.52
N ALA A 648 -39.81 31.43 23.49
CA ALA A 648 -41.25 31.62 23.31
C ALA A 648 -41.62 32.75 22.33
N ASN A 649 -40.69 33.67 22.05
CA ASN A 649 -40.86 34.74 21.06
C ASN A 649 -40.37 34.35 19.67
N LEU A 650 -39.84 33.13 19.52
CA LEU A 650 -39.27 32.60 18.28
C LEU A 650 -40.22 31.55 17.69
N SER A 651 -40.24 31.48 16.36
CA SER A 651 -40.91 30.40 15.63
C SER A 651 -39.98 29.87 14.56
N LEU A 652 -39.76 28.55 14.57
CA LEU A 652 -38.88 27.85 13.67
C LEU A 652 -39.70 27.01 12.69
N VAL A 653 -39.43 27.16 11.40
CA VAL A 653 -40.00 26.33 10.34
C VAL A 653 -38.86 25.72 9.53
N TYR A 654 -38.93 24.42 9.27
CA TYR A 654 -37.93 23.71 8.46
C TYR A 654 -38.53 23.21 7.14
N ASN A 655 -37.81 23.42 6.05
CA ASN A 655 -38.16 22.88 4.73
C ASN A 655 -37.14 21.81 4.32
N THR A 656 -37.55 20.54 4.37
CA THR A 656 -36.71 19.36 4.07
C THR A 656 -36.27 19.27 2.61
N ALA A 657 -37.05 19.81 1.67
CA ALA A 657 -36.67 19.82 0.25
C ALA A 657 -35.47 20.74 -0.05
N THR A 658 -35.31 21.79 0.77
CA THR A 658 -34.22 22.78 0.65
C THR A 658 -33.25 22.74 1.82
N GLN A 659 -33.44 21.82 2.77
CA GLN A 659 -32.67 21.71 4.03
C GLN A 659 -32.48 23.07 4.72
N THR A 660 -33.54 23.88 4.74
CA THR A 660 -33.47 25.27 5.18
C THR A 660 -34.38 25.49 6.38
N ALA A 661 -33.78 25.91 7.49
CA ALA A 661 -34.46 26.39 8.68
C ALA A 661 -34.72 27.90 8.56
N THR A 662 -35.94 28.33 8.84
CA THR A 662 -36.35 29.73 8.89
C THR A 662 -36.83 30.08 10.29
N LEU A 663 -36.12 30.98 10.95
CA LEU A 663 -36.46 31.52 12.26
C LEU A 663 -37.14 32.88 12.10
N THR A 664 -38.32 33.01 12.70
CA THR A 664 -39.14 34.24 12.72
C THR A 664 -39.41 34.67 14.16
N PHE A 665 -39.88 35.91 14.34
CA PHE A 665 -39.93 36.56 15.66
C PHE A 665 -41.36 36.99 16.08
N PRO A 666 -42.36 36.08 16.09
CA PRO A 666 -43.77 36.46 16.31
C PRO A 666 -44.06 37.07 17.69
N GLY A 667 -43.17 36.92 18.67
CA GLY A 667 -43.30 37.57 19.98
C GLY A 667 -42.99 39.07 19.98
N TYR A 668 -42.58 39.64 18.85
CA TYR A 668 -42.27 41.06 18.70
C TYR A 668 -43.21 41.76 17.71
N PRO A 669 -43.49 43.07 17.90
CA PRO A 669 -44.32 43.84 16.99
C PRO A 669 -43.84 43.73 15.54
N ASN A 670 -44.76 43.41 14.62
CA ASN A 670 -44.51 43.17 13.19
C ASN A 670 -43.42 42.12 12.89
N GLY A 671 -43.10 41.26 13.85
CA GLY A 671 -42.01 40.29 13.70
C GLY A 671 -40.62 40.90 13.69
N VAL A 672 -40.44 42.13 14.18
CA VAL A 672 -39.17 42.87 14.13
C VAL A 672 -38.49 42.85 15.50
N LEU A 673 -37.24 42.38 15.55
CA LEU A 673 -36.43 42.46 16.76
C LEU A 673 -36.14 43.93 17.14
N PRO A 674 -35.96 44.26 18.42
CA PRO A 674 -35.51 45.59 18.84
C PRO A 674 -34.20 46.01 18.17
N ASN A 675 -33.91 47.32 18.14
CA ASN A 675 -32.63 47.80 17.64
C ASN A 675 -31.47 47.21 18.45
N GLY A 676 -30.44 46.71 17.77
CA GLY A 676 -29.27 46.15 18.42
C GLY A 676 -28.42 45.29 17.49
N ASP A 677 -27.27 44.90 18.00
CA ASP A 677 -26.42 43.85 17.43
C ASP A 677 -26.83 42.50 18.01
N TYR A 678 -26.87 41.49 17.16
CA TYR A 678 -27.38 40.17 17.49
C TYR A 678 -26.39 39.09 17.10
N ARG A 679 -26.30 38.06 17.94
CA ARG A 679 -25.61 36.80 17.64
C ARG A 679 -26.59 35.65 17.75
N LEU A 680 -26.76 34.91 16.66
CA LEU A 680 -27.33 33.58 16.70
C LEU A 680 -26.22 32.57 16.94
N THR A 681 -26.38 31.70 17.93
CA THR A 681 -25.57 30.50 18.13
C THR A 681 -26.42 29.27 17.91
N VAL A 682 -26.03 28.42 16.96
CA VAL A 682 -26.60 27.10 16.75
C VAL A 682 -25.80 26.11 17.60
N ILE A 683 -26.46 25.49 18.57
CA ILE A 683 -25.84 24.61 19.55
C ILE A 683 -25.71 23.21 18.95
N ALA A 684 -24.48 22.80 18.64
CA ALA A 684 -24.22 21.56 17.91
C ALA A 684 -24.65 20.29 18.67
N SER A 685 -24.63 20.32 20.01
CA SER A 685 -25.02 19.16 20.82
C SER A 685 -26.49 18.77 20.68
N GLY A 686 -27.35 19.67 20.20
CA GLY A 686 -28.77 19.41 19.95
C GLY A 686 -29.14 19.24 18.48
N VAL A 687 -28.17 19.38 17.57
CA VAL A 687 -28.42 19.31 16.12
C VAL A 687 -27.63 18.16 15.52
N THR A 688 -28.36 17.15 15.07
CA THR A 688 -27.82 15.99 14.37
C THR A 688 -28.55 15.76 13.05
N ASP A 689 -27.89 15.10 12.10
CA ASP A 689 -28.55 14.57 10.92
C ASP A 689 -29.44 13.36 11.26
N ALA A 690 -30.02 12.75 10.22
CA ALA A 690 -30.80 11.53 10.36
C ALA A 690 -29.97 10.31 10.80
N ALA A 691 -28.67 10.28 10.54
CA ALA A 691 -27.73 9.22 10.96
C ALA A 691 -27.21 9.41 12.39
N GLY A 692 -27.53 10.54 13.04
CA GLY A 692 -27.08 10.90 14.38
C GLY A 692 -25.69 11.52 14.44
N ASN A 693 -25.12 11.98 13.31
CA ASN A 693 -23.88 12.74 13.33
C ASN A 693 -24.15 14.17 13.85
N PRO A 694 -23.40 14.66 14.87
CA PRO A 694 -23.55 16.03 15.36
C PRO A 694 -23.15 17.09 14.34
N LEU A 695 -23.73 18.28 14.43
CA LEU A 695 -23.37 19.44 13.62
C LEU A 695 -21.87 19.76 13.72
N ASP A 696 -21.21 19.88 12.56
CA ASP A 696 -19.91 20.55 12.41
C ASP A 696 -20.17 22.03 12.08
N GLY A 697 -20.50 22.80 13.12
CA GLY A 697 -20.87 24.20 12.99
C GLY A 697 -19.69 25.15 12.77
N ASN A 698 -18.46 24.73 13.08
CA ASN A 698 -17.23 25.51 12.84
C ASN A 698 -16.54 25.15 11.50
N GLY A 699 -16.96 24.07 10.84
CA GLY A 699 -16.50 23.68 9.50
C GLY A 699 -15.07 23.15 9.47
N ASP A 700 -14.58 22.57 10.57
CA ASP A 700 -13.23 22.02 10.66
C ASP A 700 -13.16 20.53 10.27
N GLY A 701 -14.31 19.94 9.90
CA GLY A 701 -14.44 18.53 9.57
C GLY A 701 -14.56 17.62 10.80
N GLN A 702 -14.70 18.18 12.01
CA GLN A 702 -14.97 17.44 13.24
C GLN A 702 -16.39 17.77 13.75
N PRO A 703 -17.25 16.76 13.97
CA PRO A 703 -18.57 16.97 14.56
C PRO A 703 -18.50 17.59 15.96
N GLY A 704 -19.48 18.44 16.29
CA GLY A 704 -19.72 18.93 17.66
C GLY A 704 -19.35 20.41 17.90
N GLY A 705 -18.80 21.12 16.91
CA GLY A 705 -18.52 22.55 17.01
C GLY A 705 -19.78 23.40 16.80
N ASN A 706 -20.02 24.42 17.64
CA ASN A 706 -21.14 25.35 17.48
C ASN A 706 -20.96 26.27 16.26
N HIS A 707 -22.08 26.72 15.69
CA HIS A 707 -22.08 27.75 14.65
C HIS A 707 -22.51 29.11 15.21
N THR A 708 -21.88 30.21 14.77
CA THR A 708 -22.28 31.57 15.17
C THR A 708 -22.51 32.47 13.96
N PHE A 709 -23.61 33.22 13.98
CA PHE A 709 -23.97 34.20 12.95
C PHE A 709 -24.32 35.56 13.57
N ASP A 710 -23.55 36.58 13.22
CA ASP A 710 -23.75 37.95 13.70
C ASP A 710 -24.50 38.79 12.66
N PHE A 711 -25.50 39.54 13.13
CA PHE A 711 -26.25 40.51 12.32
C PHE A 711 -26.68 41.69 13.19
N PHE A 712 -27.30 42.69 12.58
CA PHE A 712 -27.82 43.84 13.32
C PHE A 712 -29.21 44.21 12.83
N VAL A 713 -29.97 44.84 13.72
CA VAL A 713 -31.27 45.43 13.44
C VAL A 713 -31.23 46.89 13.83
N LEU A 714 -31.53 47.77 12.89
CA LEU A 714 -31.70 49.20 13.13
C LEU A 714 -32.91 49.67 12.32
N ALA A 715 -33.99 50.01 13.03
CA ALA A 715 -35.21 50.49 12.42
C ALA A 715 -34.94 51.79 11.62
N ALA A 716 -35.51 51.86 10.42
CA ALA A 716 -35.33 52.94 9.45
C ALA A 716 -33.92 53.11 8.84
N ASP A 717 -33.00 52.16 9.01
CA ASP A 717 -31.70 52.14 8.31
C ASP A 717 -31.81 51.35 6.99
N ALA A 718 -32.39 51.97 5.97
CA ALA A 718 -32.73 51.35 4.69
C ALA A 718 -31.52 50.84 3.92
N ASN A 719 -30.38 51.56 4.03
CA ASN A 719 -29.15 51.24 3.31
C ASN A 719 -28.19 50.33 4.10
N ARG A 720 -28.52 50.03 5.37
CA ARG A 720 -27.74 49.20 6.28
C ARG A 720 -26.35 49.75 6.59
N ASP A 721 -26.20 51.08 6.63
CA ASP A 721 -24.94 51.75 6.99
C ASP A 721 -24.78 51.95 8.51
N ARG A 722 -25.75 51.46 9.29
CA ARG A 722 -25.85 51.56 10.76
C ARG A 722 -26.15 52.96 11.27
N THR A 723 -26.58 53.89 10.41
CA THR A 723 -26.95 55.26 10.80
C THR A 723 -28.22 55.72 10.10
N VAL A 724 -29.27 56.01 10.87
CA VAL A 724 -30.50 56.55 10.29
C VAL A 724 -30.33 58.03 9.96
N ASN A 725 -30.26 58.34 8.67
CA ASN A 725 -29.98 59.68 8.18
C ASN A 725 -30.74 60.03 6.89
N ILE A 726 -30.31 61.08 6.20
CA ILE A 726 -30.97 61.56 4.97
C ILE A 726 -30.96 60.51 3.84
N ALA A 727 -30.00 59.59 3.85
CA ALA A 727 -29.95 58.46 2.92
C ALA A 727 -31.16 57.54 3.06
N ASP A 728 -31.73 57.41 4.26
CA ASP A 728 -32.91 56.59 4.54
C ASP A 728 -34.22 57.36 4.33
N LEU A 729 -34.21 58.66 4.58
CA LEU A 729 -35.37 59.50 4.25
C LEU A 729 -35.68 59.49 2.74
N TYR A 730 -34.67 59.36 1.89
CA TYR A 730 -34.84 59.36 0.44
C TYR A 730 -35.75 58.24 -0.10
N PRO A 731 -35.54 56.94 0.19
CA PRO A 731 -36.43 55.88 -0.25
C PRO A 731 -37.86 56.04 0.30
N LEU A 732 -38.02 56.44 1.57
CA LEU A 732 -39.34 56.71 2.14
C LEU A 732 -40.07 57.84 1.40
N ALA A 733 -39.40 58.99 1.19
CA ALA A 733 -40.00 60.13 0.50
C ALA A 733 -40.33 59.81 -0.97
N SER A 734 -39.47 59.03 -1.64
CA SER A 734 -39.65 58.66 -3.05
C SER A 734 -40.80 57.69 -3.28
N ASN A 735 -41.19 56.92 -2.26
CA ASN A 735 -42.24 55.91 -2.33
C ASN A 735 -43.50 56.29 -1.52
N TRP A 736 -43.61 57.54 -1.05
CA TRP A 736 -44.72 57.99 -0.20
C TRP A 736 -46.12 57.64 -0.75
N LEU A 737 -46.94 57.01 0.09
CA LEU A 737 -48.29 56.49 -0.20
C LEU A 737 -48.35 55.41 -1.29
N GLN A 738 -47.23 54.77 -1.61
CA GLN A 738 -47.18 53.63 -2.53
C GLN A 738 -47.23 52.31 -1.76
N SER A 739 -47.91 51.31 -2.33
CA SER A 739 -47.97 49.94 -1.81
C SER A 739 -47.02 48.99 -2.54
N GLY A 740 -46.86 47.78 -1.99
CA GLY A 740 -45.96 46.74 -2.50
C GLY A 740 -44.49 47.12 -2.35
N ARG A 741 -44.16 47.96 -1.35
CA ARG A 741 -42.79 48.37 -1.03
C ARG A 741 -42.19 47.44 0.01
N ASN A 742 -40.88 47.56 0.19
CA ASN A 742 -40.11 46.79 1.17
C ASN A 742 -39.25 47.75 2.01
N PHE A 743 -38.50 47.21 2.97
CA PHE A 743 -37.70 48.01 3.90
C PHE A 743 -36.70 48.96 3.23
N ALA A 744 -35.98 48.50 2.21
CA ALA A 744 -35.03 49.34 1.46
C ALA A 744 -35.73 50.43 0.63
N GLN A 745 -37.04 50.32 0.43
CA GLN A 745 -37.89 51.27 -0.28
C GLN A 745 -38.69 52.19 0.66
N GLY A 746 -38.46 52.10 1.98
CA GLY A 746 -39.03 53.01 2.97
C GLY A 746 -40.23 52.49 3.77
N ASP A 747 -40.59 51.21 3.60
CA ASP A 747 -41.59 50.51 4.43
C ASP A 747 -40.86 49.93 5.67
N TYR A 748 -40.76 50.72 6.72
CA TYR A 748 -39.99 50.40 7.93
C TYR A 748 -40.79 49.61 8.95
N ASN A 749 -42.11 49.55 8.81
CA ASN A 749 -42.98 48.75 9.67
C ASN A 749 -43.35 47.39 9.07
N TYR A 750 -43.00 47.13 7.80
CA TYR A 750 -43.26 45.91 7.03
C TYR A 750 -44.74 45.63 6.73
N ASP A 751 -45.59 46.66 6.68
CA ASP A 751 -47.02 46.51 6.35
C ASP A 751 -47.30 46.53 4.83
N GLY A 752 -46.27 46.75 4.02
CA GLY A 752 -46.33 46.78 2.57
C GLY A 752 -46.66 48.14 1.97
N THR A 753 -46.88 49.19 2.78
CA THR A 753 -47.23 50.54 2.34
C THR A 753 -46.30 51.57 2.99
N VAL A 754 -45.80 52.54 2.22
CA VAL A 754 -44.98 53.63 2.79
C VAL A 754 -45.88 54.78 3.20
N ASP A 755 -46.08 54.99 4.50
CA ASP A 755 -46.98 56.00 5.02
C ASP A 755 -46.48 56.72 6.29
N ARG A 756 -47.43 57.32 7.04
CA ARG A 756 -47.13 58.06 8.25
C ARG A 756 -46.48 57.20 9.34
N ALA A 757 -46.82 55.92 9.44
CA ALA A 757 -46.24 55.00 10.41
C ALA A 757 -44.74 54.82 10.18
N ASP A 758 -44.29 54.71 8.92
CA ASP A 758 -42.86 54.62 8.60
C ASP A 758 -42.12 55.92 8.90
N MET A 759 -42.75 57.06 8.61
CA MET A 759 -42.16 58.36 8.95
C MET A 759 -42.01 58.53 10.46
N ASP A 760 -42.96 58.02 11.25
CA ASP A 760 -42.86 58.05 12.71
C ASP A 760 -41.69 57.15 13.19
N ILE A 761 -41.46 55.98 12.57
CA ILE A 761 -40.30 55.12 12.85
C ILE A 761 -38.99 55.82 12.48
N LEU A 762 -38.88 56.41 11.29
CA LEU A 762 -37.68 57.14 10.87
C LEU A 762 -37.40 58.34 11.78
N SER A 763 -38.44 59.10 12.15
CA SER A 763 -38.32 60.25 13.06
C SER A 763 -37.83 59.84 14.45
N LEU A 764 -38.35 58.72 14.99
CA LEU A 764 -37.93 58.19 16.29
C LEU A 764 -36.47 57.72 16.32
N ASN A 765 -35.94 57.30 15.17
CA ASN A 765 -34.57 56.81 15.04
C ASN A 765 -33.63 57.83 14.38
N TRP A 766 -34.08 59.04 14.06
CA TRP A 766 -33.29 60.01 13.30
C TRP A 766 -31.97 60.35 13.97
N GLN A 767 -30.87 60.32 13.20
CA GLN A 767 -29.49 60.55 13.65
C GLN A 767 -29.01 59.54 14.73
N THR A 768 -29.67 58.41 14.86
CA THR A 768 -29.14 57.29 15.66
C THR A 768 -28.10 56.54 14.85
N THR A 769 -26.99 56.18 15.50
CA THR A 769 -25.96 55.29 14.95
C THR A 769 -25.85 54.10 15.88
N LEU A 770 -25.93 52.89 15.34
CA LEU A 770 -25.68 51.66 16.09
C LEU A 770 -24.15 51.40 16.14
N PRO A 771 -23.51 51.47 17.33
CA PRO A 771 -22.07 51.27 17.44
C PRO A 771 -21.69 49.85 17.04
N GLN A 772 -20.60 49.68 16.30
CA GLN A 772 -20.10 48.35 16.00
C GLN A 772 -19.64 47.65 17.30
N PRO A 773 -20.00 46.38 17.55
CA PRO A 773 -19.46 45.62 18.67
C PRO A 773 -17.93 45.60 18.63
N PRO A 774 -17.24 45.67 19.78
CA PRO A 774 -15.79 45.49 19.83
C PRO A 774 -15.45 44.16 19.18
N GLN A 775 -14.61 44.19 18.15
CA GLN A 775 -14.11 42.97 17.52
C GLN A 775 -13.35 42.16 18.57
N PRO A 776 -13.49 40.82 18.62
CA PRO A 776 -12.61 39.99 19.43
C PRO A 776 -11.16 40.34 19.11
N ILE A 777 -10.35 40.55 20.14
CA ILE A 777 -8.92 40.73 19.96
C ILE A 777 -8.41 39.41 19.36
N GLN A 778 -8.14 39.37 18.05
CA GLN A 778 -7.41 38.26 17.47
C GLN A 778 -6.07 38.16 18.20
N SER A 779 -5.73 36.97 18.68
CA SER A 779 -4.40 36.71 19.22
C SER A 779 -3.36 37.20 18.20
N GLN A 780 -2.40 37.97 18.70
CA GLN A 780 -1.43 38.73 17.92
C GLN A 780 -0.38 37.87 17.20
N GLU A 781 -0.67 36.59 16.94
CA GLU A 781 0.23 35.64 16.27
C GLU A 781 -0.07 35.51 14.76
N ALA A 782 -1.30 35.77 14.29
CA ALA A 782 -1.65 35.55 12.88
C ALA A 782 -1.31 36.72 11.93
N VAL A 783 -1.25 37.96 12.44
CA VAL A 783 -1.08 39.16 11.59
C VAL A 783 0.40 39.48 11.31
N ALA A 784 1.34 38.91 12.07
CA ALA A 784 2.78 39.10 11.84
C ALA A 784 3.33 38.31 10.62
N ASN A 785 2.62 37.27 10.15
CA ASN A 785 3.10 36.39 9.08
C ASN A 785 2.57 36.71 7.68
N LEU A 786 1.69 37.69 7.52
CA LEU A 786 1.13 38.06 6.19
C LEU A 786 1.72 39.35 5.60
N GLN A 787 2.53 40.11 6.35
CA GLN A 787 3.22 41.32 5.85
C GLN A 787 4.69 41.12 5.48
N THR A 788 5.29 39.95 5.77
CA THR A 788 6.68 39.63 5.39
C THR A 788 6.80 38.86 4.06
N ALA A 789 5.70 38.42 3.46
CA ALA A 789 5.70 37.59 2.24
C ALA A 789 5.53 38.37 0.91
N ALA A 790 5.33 39.70 0.94
CA ALA A 790 4.98 40.48 -0.26
C ALA A 790 6.11 41.33 -0.88
N ALA A 791 7.35 41.25 -0.40
CA ALA A 791 8.43 42.03 -1.01
C ALA A 791 9.83 41.39 -0.81
N ALA A 792 10.22 40.50 -1.72
CA ALA A 792 11.61 40.40 -2.20
C ALA A 792 11.73 39.35 -3.32
N GLU A 793 11.81 39.82 -4.57
CA GLU A 793 12.47 39.07 -5.65
C GLU A 793 14.00 39.01 -5.42
N PRO A 794 14.72 38.01 -5.95
CA PRO A 794 16.14 37.87 -5.73
C PRO A 794 16.93 38.78 -6.69
N THR A 795 17.79 39.64 -6.16
CA THR A 795 18.83 40.32 -6.96
C THR A 795 20.22 39.90 -6.46
N ILE A 796 21.05 39.46 -7.41
CA ILE A 796 22.41 38.94 -7.19
C ILE A 796 23.40 40.10 -6.92
N THR A 797 24.40 39.80 -6.07
CA THR A 797 25.81 40.29 -6.08
C THR A 797 26.12 41.69 -5.55
N THR A 798 26.84 41.80 -4.43
CA THR A 798 28.34 41.93 -4.35
C THR A 798 28.77 42.38 -2.94
N VAL A 799 29.91 41.84 -2.51
CA VAL A 799 30.65 42.18 -1.29
C VAL A 799 31.33 43.55 -1.42
N GLN A 800 31.35 44.37 -0.36
CA GLN A 800 32.55 45.01 0.24
C GLN A 800 32.16 45.84 1.50
N PRO A 801 33.03 45.92 2.53
CA PRO A 801 32.66 46.33 3.89
C PRO A 801 32.84 47.83 4.17
N ARG A 802 32.18 48.26 5.26
CA ARG A 802 32.03 49.64 5.72
C ARG A 802 33.34 50.37 6.01
N THR A 803 33.30 51.64 5.65
CA THR A 803 34.24 52.72 5.95
C THR A 803 34.38 53.00 7.45
N GLU A 804 35.62 53.32 7.79
CA GLU A 804 36.18 53.76 9.05
C GLU A 804 35.48 54.97 9.67
N THR A 805 35.49 55.07 11.01
CA THR A 805 36.10 56.25 11.63
C THR A 805 36.69 55.90 13.00
N ARG A 806 37.84 56.53 13.24
CA ARG A 806 38.97 56.18 14.09
C ARG A 806 39.01 57.10 15.32
N VAL A 807 39.30 56.56 16.50
CA VAL A 807 39.98 57.29 17.59
C VAL A 807 41.07 56.39 18.19
N VAL A 808 42.25 56.99 18.34
CA VAL A 808 43.59 56.48 18.68
C VAL A 808 43.81 56.71 20.19
N ASP A 809 44.41 55.84 21.01
CA ASP A 809 45.85 55.59 21.28
C ASP A 809 45.87 54.47 22.36
N ARG A 810 46.59 53.34 22.23
CA ARG A 810 48.05 53.08 22.41
C ARG A 810 48.32 52.32 23.71
N VAL A 811 48.92 51.12 23.60
CA VAL A 811 50.08 50.56 24.33
C VAL A 811 50.22 49.04 24.03
N LEU A 812 51.42 48.62 23.61
CA LEU A 812 51.93 47.26 23.33
C LEU A 812 52.50 46.60 24.63
N PRO A 813 53.11 45.38 24.63
CA PRO A 813 52.85 44.07 23.98
C PRO A 813 52.97 42.88 25.00
N VAL A 814 53.31 41.65 24.53
CA VAL A 814 53.84 40.43 25.23
C VAL A 814 52.78 39.29 25.33
N SER A 815 52.98 38.01 24.99
CA SER A 815 54.07 37.21 24.41
C SER A 815 53.57 35.82 23.97
N ARG A 816 54.25 35.24 22.98
CA ARG A 816 54.31 33.81 22.59
C ARG A 816 54.90 32.93 23.72
N PRO A 817 54.77 31.58 23.72
CA PRO A 817 55.67 30.73 22.91
C PRO A 817 55.10 29.41 22.32
N VAL A 818 55.80 28.91 21.30
CA VAL A 818 55.84 27.54 20.70
C VAL A 818 57.11 26.82 21.27
N PRO A 819 57.69 25.66 20.82
CA PRO A 819 57.36 24.64 19.79
C PRO A 819 57.73 23.15 20.12
N ALA A 820 57.49 22.22 19.18
CA ALA A 820 58.43 21.20 18.60
C ALA A 820 57.65 20.07 17.85
N SER A 821 57.72 19.92 16.51
CA SER A 821 58.72 19.21 15.63
C SER A 821 58.30 17.76 15.29
N GLY A 822 58.38 17.21 14.07
CA GLY A 822 58.91 17.67 12.78
C GLY A 822 58.85 16.60 11.66
N ALA A 823 59.32 17.01 10.46
CA ALA A 823 59.80 16.27 9.26
C ALA A 823 58.87 15.23 8.58
N GLY A 824 58.59 15.21 7.27
CA GLY A 824 59.38 15.37 6.02
C GLY A 824 58.99 14.14 5.15
N ALA A 825 58.79 14.11 3.83
CA ALA A 825 59.35 14.83 2.70
C ALA A 825 58.40 14.74 1.47
N ALA A 826 58.69 15.58 0.47
CA ALA A 826 57.98 15.72 -0.80
C ALA A 826 58.59 14.88 -1.93
N THR A 827 57.82 14.62 -3.00
CA THR A 827 58.23 14.74 -4.41
C THR A 827 57.03 14.84 -5.36
N SER A 828 56.93 15.97 -6.06
CA SER A 828 56.39 16.19 -7.43
C SER A 828 57.21 15.40 -8.47
N GLY A 829 56.84 15.09 -9.71
CA GLY A 829 55.77 15.48 -10.63
C GLY A 829 56.23 15.16 -12.08
N ALA A 830 55.32 15.36 -13.05
CA ALA A 830 55.53 15.61 -14.49
C ALA A 830 55.59 14.45 -15.52
N GLU A 831 54.53 14.45 -16.36
CA GLU A 831 54.50 14.64 -17.82
C GLU A 831 54.85 13.52 -18.84
N ALA A 832 54.07 13.59 -19.92
CA ALA A 832 53.91 12.71 -21.06
C ALA A 832 54.94 12.94 -22.19
N MET A 833 55.13 11.96 -23.08
CA MET A 833 55.33 12.23 -24.52
C MET A 833 55.17 10.99 -25.43
N PHE A 834 54.94 11.33 -26.69
CA PHE A 834 54.36 10.64 -27.84
C PHE A 834 55.28 9.70 -28.65
N CYS A 835 54.61 8.84 -29.45
CA CYS A 835 54.90 8.43 -30.84
C CYS A 835 55.96 7.35 -31.14
N GLY A 836 55.54 6.34 -31.94
CA GLY A 836 56.46 5.67 -32.87
C GLY A 836 56.07 4.24 -33.32
N SER A 837 55.08 4.09 -34.20
CA SER A 837 55.05 2.97 -35.19
C SER A 837 55.91 3.36 -36.39
N PRO A 838 56.53 2.42 -37.15
CA PRO A 838 55.80 1.82 -38.28
C PRO A 838 56.22 0.38 -38.71
N ILE A 839 55.20 -0.38 -39.14
CA ILE A 839 55.06 -1.21 -40.36
C ILE A 839 56.34 -1.63 -41.14
N ARG A 840 56.51 -2.95 -41.37
CA ARG A 840 56.69 -3.58 -42.72
C ARG A 840 56.78 -5.13 -42.66
N ASP A 841 55.87 -5.78 -43.38
CA ASP A 841 55.93 -7.13 -43.98
C ASP A 841 56.91 -7.13 -45.21
N PRO A 842 57.15 -8.21 -46.02
CA PRO A 842 56.75 -9.63 -45.95
C PRO A 842 57.84 -10.66 -46.40
N ALA A 843 57.46 -11.96 -46.44
CA ALA A 843 57.70 -12.94 -47.53
C ALA A 843 58.48 -14.26 -47.26
N GLU A 844 57.80 -15.36 -47.67
CA GLU A 844 58.25 -16.60 -48.34
C GLU A 844 59.08 -17.67 -47.60
N SER A 845 58.50 -18.86 -47.37
CA SER A 845 58.43 -20.09 -48.22
C SER A 845 59.45 -21.13 -47.71
N SER A 846 59.08 -22.34 -47.29
CA SER A 846 58.87 -23.57 -48.07
C SER A 846 58.89 -24.71 -47.03
N GLY A 847 57.94 -25.65 -46.96
CA GLY A 847 57.79 -26.81 -47.83
C GLY A 847 58.38 -28.06 -47.17
N LEU A 848 57.55 -29.05 -46.81
CA LEU A 848 57.80 -30.51 -46.95
C LEU A 848 56.61 -31.34 -46.44
N LEU A 849 56.48 -32.52 -47.05
CA LEU A 849 55.31 -33.39 -47.23
C LEU A 849 55.31 -34.62 -46.30
N TYR A 850 54.19 -35.38 -46.37
CA TYR A 850 53.90 -36.75 -45.88
C TYR A 850 53.50 -36.87 -44.39
N GLU A 851 52.52 -37.66 -43.96
CA GLU A 851 51.87 -38.84 -44.56
C GLU A 851 50.50 -39.10 -43.87
N THR A 852 49.60 -39.72 -44.63
CA THR A 852 48.31 -40.28 -44.23
C THR A 852 48.44 -41.49 -43.31
N ALA A 853 47.51 -41.67 -42.36
CA ALA A 853 47.10 -43.00 -41.90
C ALA A 853 45.65 -42.99 -41.37
N GLU A 854 44.82 -43.78 -42.03
CA GLU A 854 43.49 -44.23 -41.63
C GLU A 854 43.53 -45.12 -40.38
N GLY A 855 42.41 -45.26 -39.67
CA GLY A 855 42.12 -46.49 -38.94
C GLY A 855 41.23 -46.41 -37.69
N LEU A 856 39.94 -46.70 -37.92
CA LEU A 856 38.88 -47.16 -37.00
C LEU A 856 38.11 -46.14 -36.15
#